data_AF-A0A7J7ETH2-F1
#
_entry.id   AF-A0A7J7ETH2-F1
#
_cell.length_a   1.000
_cell.length_b   1.000
_cell.length_c   1.000
_cell.angle_alpha   90.00
_cell.angle_beta   90.00
_cell.angle_gamma   90.00
#
_symmetry.space_group_name_H-M   'P 1'
#
loop_
_entity.id
_entity.type
_entity.pdbx_description
1 polymer ?
#
loop_
_entity_poly.entity_id
_entity_poly.type
_entity_poly.pdbx_seq_one_letter_code
_entity_poly.pdbx_strand_id
1 'polypeptide(L)'
;MDRSLWVFGMNLGETWMSSTFLNDPTSSVPSAQAPGWFVDWVEVDAPSLGKCMTFPCGRWLAKNEDDGAIVRDLFHAELQTRLYTPFVPYEITLYTSDVFAAGTNANIFIVIYGCDAVCTQQKYLCTNKREQKLFFERKSASRFILELEDVGEIIEKIRIGHDNTGINPGWHCSHVDIRRLLPDKDGTETLTFPCDRWLATSEDDKKTIRELVPYDIFTEKYMKDGSLRQVYKEVEDPLDIVLYSVQIFTGNVPGAGTDAKVYITIYGDLGDTGERYLGKSENRTNKFEKGTADTFLIEAADLGVIYKIKLRHDNSKWCADWYVEKVEIWNDTNEDEFLFLCGRWLSLKKEDGRLERLFYEKVHERWPGSLAQPWPVIIIIPGEGPWDGRCWSCNGPGSCSSGRIIPYYVSVTTGTHKDAATDSRAFIILMGEDDERSNRIWLDFPRGKRGFSCGSVEEFYVAGLDVGAIKKIELGHDGASPESCWLVEELSLAVPTQGTKYTLHCNCWLAKDRGDGVTSRVFDLLDAMVVNIGVKVLYEMTVWTGDVVGGGTDSNIFMTLYGINGSTEEVQLDKKKARFEREQNDTFIMEILDIAPFTKMRIRIDGLGSRPEWFLERILLKNMNTGDLTMFYYGDWLSQRKGKKTLVCEMCAVIDGEEMMEWTSYTVSVKTSDILGAGTDANVFIIIFGENGDSGTLPLKQSANWNKFERNNTDTFNFSNMLSLGHLCKLRVWHDNK
;
A
#
# COMPACT_ATOMS: atom_id res chain seq x y z
N MET A 1 -19.05 16.99 -36.55
CA MET A 1 -19.67 16.62 -35.27
C MET A 1 -19.60 17.84 -34.38
N ASP A 2 -20.48 18.81 -34.60
CA ASP A 2 -20.61 19.98 -33.74
C ASP A 2 -21.81 19.72 -32.81
N ARG A 3 -21.56 19.67 -31.51
CA ARG A 3 -22.60 19.76 -30.48
C ARG A 3 -22.55 21.18 -29.93
N SER A 4 -23.51 22.01 -30.32
CA SER A 4 -23.75 23.31 -29.72
C SER A 4 -24.56 23.14 -28.43
N LEU A 5 -23.93 23.43 -27.29
CA LEU A 5 -24.64 23.68 -26.03
C LEU A 5 -25.30 25.05 -26.10
N TRP A 6 -26.57 25.14 -25.72
CA TRP A 6 -27.22 26.40 -25.38
C TRP A 6 -27.37 26.48 -23.87
N VAL A 7 -26.72 27.48 -23.26
CA VAL A 7 -26.82 27.81 -21.83
C VAL A 7 -27.74 29.02 -21.70
N PHE A 8 -28.86 28.88 -21.01
CA PHE A 8 -29.62 30.03 -20.51
C PHE A 8 -29.26 30.24 -19.04
N GLY A 9 -28.58 31.35 -18.74
CA GLY A 9 -28.27 31.76 -17.37
C GLY A 9 -29.42 32.54 -16.76
N MET A 10 -29.89 32.11 -15.60
CA MET A 10 -30.52 33.00 -14.62
C MET A 10 -29.61 33.08 -13.40
N ASN A 11 -29.24 34.31 -13.05
CA ASN A 11 -28.26 34.62 -12.03
C ASN A 11 -28.93 34.65 -10.65
N LEU A 12 -28.75 33.58 -9.87
CA LEU A 12 -28.86 33.57 -8.42
C LEU A 12 -27.70 32.70 -7.92
N GLY A 13 -26.66 33.35 -7.37
CA GLY A 13 -25.61 32.76 -6.53
C GLY A 13 -25.06 31.40 -6.99
N GLU A 14 -24.02 31.45 -7.84
CA GLU A 14 -23.08 30.37 -8.19
C GLU A 14 -23.44 28.95 -7.73
N THR A 15 -24.41 28.33 -8.40
CA THR A 15 -24.68 26.89 -8.37
C THR A 15 -24.90 26.42 -9.80
N TRP A 16 -24.09 25.47 -10.27
CA TRP A 16 -24.20 24.93 -11.62
C TRP A 16 -25.18 23.75 -11.62
N MET A 17 -26.34 23.92 -12.27
CA MET A 17 -27.26 22.81 -12.56
C MET A 17 -26.85 22.14 -13.88
N SER A 18 -26.77 20.81 -13.91
CA SER A 18 -26.62 20.05 -15.16
C SER A 18 -27.79 19.09 -15.36
N SER A 19 -28.25 18.94 -16.61
CA SER A 19 -29.26 17.96 -17.02
C SER A 19 -28.76 17.17 -18.24
N THR A 20 -29.05 15.87 -18.29
CA THR A 20 -28.65 14.98 -19.39
C THR A 20 -29.86 14.62 -20.24
N PHE A 21 -29.78 14.81 -21.57
CA PHE A 21 -30.83 14.40 -22.52
C PHE A 21 -30.47 13.09 -23.22
N LEU A 22 -31.39 12.13 -23.25
CA LEU A 22 -31.39 10.98 -24.16
C LEU A 22 -32.53 11.20 -25.18
N ASN A 23 -32.18 11.51 -26.43
CA ASN A 23 -33.14 11.45 -27.54
C ASN A 23 -33.04 10.07 -28.20
N ASP A 24 -34.14 9.32 -28.19
CA ASP A 24 -34.31 8.05 -28.87
C ASP A 24 -34.56 8.27 -30.39
N PRO A 25 -33.75 7.71 -31.31
CA PRO A 25 -33.85 7.99 -32.73
C PRO A 25 -34.74 6.96 -33.47
N THR A 26 -36.01 6.81 -33.12
CA THR A 26 -36.98 6.09 -33.98
C THR A 26 -38.38 6.70 -33.96
N SER A 27 -38.59 7.88 -34.58
CA SER A 27 -39.89 8.23 -35.18
C SER A 27 -39.75 9.36 -36.20
N SER A 28 -40.48 9.23 -37.32
CA SER A 28 -40.48 10.17 -38.43
C SER A 28 -41.64 11.17 -38.35
N VAL A 29 -41.33 12.42 -38.73
CA VAL A 29 -42.20 13.57 -39.11
C VAL A 29 -42.49 14.59 -37.98
N PRO A 30 -42.30 15.92 -38.22
CA PRO A 30 -42.25 16.92 -37.18
C PRO A 30 -43.63 17.52 -36.88
N SER A 31 -44.06 17.46 -35.62
CA SER A 31 -45.15 18.30 -35.11
C SER A 31 -44.67 19.01 -33.85
N ALA A 32 -44.75 20.34 -33.87
CA ALA A 32 -44.54 21.30 -32.79
C ALA A 32 -44.00 20.70 -31.46
N GLN A 33 -42.72 20.97 -31.16
CA GLN A 33 -42.12 20.67 -29.85
C GLN A 33 -42.99 21.31 -28.76
N ALA A 34 -43.77 20.49 -28.07
CA ALA A 34 -44.48 20.90 -26.87
C ALA A 34 -43.42 21.25 -25.80
N PRO A 35 -43.64 22.28 -24.97
CA PRO A 35 -42.68 22.73 -23.97
C PRO A 35 -42.56 21.79 -22.75
N GLY A 36 -43.05 20.54 -22.86
CA GLY A 36 -43.04 19.58 -21.76
C GLY A 36 -41.63 19.11 -21.43
N TRP A 37 -41.30 19.08 -20.13
CA TRP A 37 -39.99 18.68 -19.64
C TRP A 37 -40.13 17.52 -18.65
N PHE A 38 -39.65 16.33 -19.04
CA PHE A 38 -39.53 15.22 -18.10
C PHE A 38 -38.26 15.38 -17.27
N VAL A 39 -38.42 15.45 -15.94
CA VAL A 39 -37.30 15.58 -15.00
C VAL A 39 -37.18 14.26 -14.25
N ASP A 40 -36.06 13.56 -14.44
CA ASP A 40 -35.78 12.32 -13.73
C ASP A 40 -35.33 12.61 -12.28
N TRP A 41 -34.30 13.44 -12.13
CA TRP A 41 -33.80 13.95 -10.86
C TRP A 41 -32.97 15.23 -11.07
N VAL A 42 -32.67 15.94 -9.98
CA VAL A 42 -31.79 17.14 -9.95
C VAL A 42 -30.65 16.89 -8.95
N GLU A 43 -29.38 17.17 -9.31
CA GLU A 43 -28.29 17.26 -8.34
C GLU A 43 -28.06 18.68 -7.93
N VAL A 44 -27.76 18.85 -6.64
CA VAL A 44 -27.14 20.05 -6.11
C VAL A 44 -25.81 19.64 -5.53
N ASP A 45 -24.73 20.07 -6.18
CA ASP A 45 -23.38 19.93 -5.66
C ASP A 45 -23.07 21.12 -4.74
N ALA A 46 -22.71 20.84 -3.48
CA ALA A 46 -22.40 21.81 -2.43
C ALA A 46 -20.97 21.57 -1.90
N PRO A 47 -19.94 22.09 -2.61
CA PRO A 47 -18.53 21.87 -2.27
C PRO A 47 -18.13 22.31 -0.88
N SER A 48 -18.61 23.46 -0.40
CA SER A 48 -18.32 23.94 0.95
C SER A 48 -18.83 23.02 2.07
N LEU A 49 -19.82 22.17 1.77
CA LEU A 49 -20.36 21.16 2.69
C LEU A 49 -19.77 19.77 2.45
N GLY A 50 -19.03 19.57 1.35
CA GLY A 50 -18.58 18.25 0.92
C GLY A 50 -19.73 17.32 0.56
N LYS A 51 -20.83 17.85 -0.01
CA LYS A 51 -22.04 17.06 -0.31
C LYS A 51 -22.53 17.31 -1.72
N CYS A 52 -22.85 16.24 -2.42
CA CYS A 52 -23.60 16.27 -3.66
C CYS A 52 -24.94 15.56 -3.43
N MET A 53 -26.02 16.35 -3.46
CA MET A 53 -27.36 15.96 -3.03
C MET A 53 -28.26 15.69 -4.23
N THR A 54 -28.88 14.51 -4.28
CA THR A 54 -29.84 14.15 -5.33
C THR A 54 -31.28 14.42 -4.89
N PHE A 55 -32.08 14.98 -5.79
CA PHE A 55 -33.49 15.32 -5.64
C PHE A 55 -34.29 14.60 -6.74
N PRO A 56 -34.83 13.40 -6.49
CA PRO A 56 -35.60 12.66 -7.49
C PRO A 56 -36.92 13.34 -7.81
N CYS A 57 -37.29 13.37 -9.09
CA CYS A 57 -38.57 13.91 -9.57
C CYS A 57 -39.40 12.83 -10.28
N GLY A 58 -38.85 12.19 -11.31
CA GLY A 58 -39.47 11.10 -12.09
C GLY A 58 -40.79 11.48 -12.79
N ARG A 59 -40.98 12.76 -13.16
CA ARG A 59 -42.28 13.27 -13.65
C ARG A 59 -42.16 14.30 -14.77
N TRP A 60 -43.25 14.47 -15.53
CA TRP A 60 -43.38 15.55 -16.52
C TRP A 60 -43.74 16.87 -15.84
N LEU A 61 -43.10 17.95 -16.28
CA LEU A 61 -43.44 19.34 -16.00
C LEU A 61 -44.10 19.93 -17.25
N ALA A 62 -45.36 19.60 -17.46
CA ALA A 62 -46.10 19.98 -18.67
C ALA A 62 -47.58 20.14 -18.35
N LYS A 63 -48.25 21.14 -18.95
CA LYS A 63 -49.70 21.33 -18.78
C LYS A 63 -50.56 20.24 -19.45
N ASN A 64 -49.97 19.54 -20.41
CA ASN A 64 -50.65 18.58 -21.30
C ASN A 64 -50.16 17.14 -21.12
N GLU A 65 -49.25 16.88 -20.18
CA GLU A 65 -48.72 15.54 -19.87
C GLU A 65 -48.72 15.31 -18.34
N ASP A 66 -48.63 14.04 -17.93
CA ASP A 66 -48.71 13.59 -16.52
C ASP A 66 -49.92 14.20 -15.78
N ASP A 67 -49.71 15.00 -14.73
CA ASP A 67 -50.77 15.62 -13.92
C ASP A 67 -51.00 17.11 -14.23
N GLY A 68 -50.42 17.63 -15.32
CA GLY A 68 -50.60 19.02 -15.72
C GLY A 68 -49.76 20.04 -14.92
N ALA A 69 -48.99 19.59 -13.91
CA ALA A 69 -48.16 20.47 -13.09
C ALA A 69 -46.89 20.90 -13.84
N ILE A 70 -46.50 22.17 -13.70
CA ILE A 70 -45.27 22.75 -14.28
C ILE A 70 -44.28 23.24 -13.23
N VAL A 71 -44.60 23.03 -11.95
CA VAL A 71 -43.78 23.38 -10.77
C VAL A 71 -43.89 22.24 -9.77
N ARG A 72 -42.78 21.87 -9.12
CA ARG A 72 -42.69 20.82 -8.10
C ARG A 72 -41.71 21.23 -7.02
N ASP A 73 -42.05 20.92 -5.77
CA ASP A 73 -41.10 20.90 -4.67
C ASP A 73 -40.49 19.50 -4.58
N LEU A 74 -39.16 19.41 -4.65
CA LEU A 74 -38.44 18.14 -4.54
C LEU A 74 -37.76 18.04 -3.19
N PHE A 75 -37.75 16.84 -2.62
CA PHE A 75 -37.10 16.56 -1.36
C PHE A 75 -35.83 15.77 -1.59
N HIS A 76 -34.84 16.07 -0.77
CA HIS A 76 -33.54 15.43 -0.83
C HIS A 76 -33.63 13.94 -0.46
N ALA A 77 -33.01 13.09 -1.27
CA ALA A 77 -32.83 11.68 -0.96
C ALA A 77 -31.52 11.46 -0.17
N GLU A 78 -31.61 11.48 1.17
CA GLU A 78 -30.44 11.40 2.07
C GLU A 78 -29.51 10.21 1.77
N LEU A 79 -30.09 9.03 1.49
CA LEU A 79 -29.35 7.81 1.18
C LEU A 79 -28.61 7.84 -0.18
N GLN A 80 -28.93 8.80 -1.04
CA GLN A 80 -28.28 9.00 -2.35
C GLN A 80 -27.24 10.13 -2.33
N THR A 81 -27.05 10.80 -1.19
CA THR A 81 -26.04 11.85 -1.04
C THR A 81 -24.64 11.29 -1.23
N ARG A 82 -23.86 11.91 -2.11
CA ARG A 82 -22.43 11.61 -2.22
C ARG A 82 -21.67 12.59 -1.33
N LEU A 83 -20.90 12.07 -0.38
CA LEU A 83 -20.03 12.87 0.48
C LEU A 83 -18.61 12.89 -0.10
N TYR A 84 -17.93 14.03 0.00
CA TYR A 84 -16.54 14.23 -0.43
C TYR A 84 -15.86 15.30 0.43
N THR A 85 -14.54 15.45 0.29
CA THR A 85 -13.78 16.45 1.05
C THR A 85 -14.32 17.86 0.78
N PRO A 86 -14.71 18.63 1.81
CA PRO A 86 -15.25 19.96 1.60
C PRO A 86 -14.23 20.88 0.95
N PHE A 87 -14.70 21.90 0.25
CA PHE A 87 -13.86 22.90 -0.40
C PHE A 87 -13.79 24.15 0.47
N VAL A 88 -12.57 24.68 0.63
CA VAL A 88 -12.29 25.90 1.37
C VAL A 88 -11.50 26.87 0.49
N PRO A 89 -11.69 28.18 0.65
CA PRO A 89 -10.94 29.16 -0.11
C PRO A 89 -9.50 29.25 0.38
N TYR A 90 -8.55 29.03 -0.52
CA TYR A 90 -7.12 29.29 -0.32
C TYR A 90 -6.72 30.55 -1.06
N GLU A 91 -5.99 31.40 -0.38
CA GLU A 91 -5.26 32.50 -0.97
C GLU A 91 -3.82 32.07 -1.26
N ILE A 92 -3.43 32.13 -2.52
CA ILE A 92 -2.14 31.65 -3.01
C ILE A 92 -1.45 32.83 -3.71
N THR A 93 -0.29 33.24 -3.20
CA THR A 93 0.51 34.33 -3.76
C THR A 93 1.84 33.82 -4.25
N LEU A 94 2.10 33.97 -5.55
CA LEU A 94 3.33 33.51 -6.20
C LEU A 94 4.26 34.69 -6.44
N TYR A 95 5.49 34.59 -5.96
CA TYR A 95 6.50 35.61 -6.13
C TYR A 95 7.49 35.22 -7.23
N THR A 96 7.51 36.00 -8.30
CA THR A 96 8.50 35.84 -9.38
C THR A 96 9.72 36.70 -9.09
N SER A 97 10.92 36.11 -9.18
CA SER A 97 12.16 36.78 -8.78
C SER A 97 12.53 37.96 -9.70
N ASP A 98 13.53 38.75 -9.28
CA ASP A 98 14.12 39.82 -10.09
C ASP A 98 15.28 39.33 -10.98
N VAL A 99 15.44 38.01 -11.12
CA VAL A 99 16.45 37.42 -12.02
C VAL A 99 16.12 37.79 -13.47
N PHE A 100 17.15 37.95 -14.30
CA PHE A 100 16.97 38.26 -15.71
C PHE A 100 16.10 37.19 -16.39
N ALA A 101 15.06 37.62 -17.12
CA ALA A 101 14.08 36.76 -17.80
C ALA A 101 13.28 35.79 -16.88
N ALA A 102 13.12 36.12 -15.60
CA ALA A 102 12.39 35.29 -14.63
C ALA A 102 10.89 35.05 -14.92
N GLY A 103 10.26 35.88 -15.75
CA GLY A 103 8.82 35.81 -16.02
C GLY A 103 8.44 34.73 -17.04
N THR A 104 7.19 34.24 -16.95
CA THR A 104 6.71 33.14 -17.80
C THR A 104 5.35 33.42 -18.43
N ASN A 105 5.09 32.77 -19.56
CA ASN A 105 3.76 32.70 -20.20
C ASN A 105 3.15 31.30 -20.12
N ALA A 106 3.82 30.35 -19.45
CA ALA A 106 3.32 28.99 -19.28
C ALA A 106 2.19 28.97 -18.23
N ASN A 107 1.28 28.00 -18.34
CA ASN A 107 0.21 27.88 -17.36
C ASN A 107 0.73 27.21 -16.09
N ILE A 108 0.74 27.94 -14.98
CA ILE A 108 1.21 27.43 -13.69
C ILE A 108 0.07 26.65 -13.01
N PHE A 109 0.40 25.50 -12.45
CA PHE A 109 -0.48 24.71 -11.61
C PHE A 109 0.09 24.53 -10.21
N ILE A 110 -0.79 24.25 -9.26
CA ILE A 110 -0.46 23.90 -7.89
C ILE A 110 -1.23 22.67 -7.41
N VAL A 111 -0.63 21.93 -6.50
CA VAL A 111 -1.25 20.89 -5.67
C VAL A 111 -0.82 21.17 -4.22
N ILE A 112 -1.76 21.13 -3.29
CA ILE A 112 -1.50 21.35 -1.86
C ILE A 112 -1.66 20.00 -1.14
N TYR A 113 -0.73 19.67 -0.24
CA TYR A 113 -0.72 18.43 0.53
C TYR A 113 -0.81 18.75 2.02
N GLY A 114 -1.72 18.09 2.71
CA GLY A 114 -1.79 18.06 4.17
C GLY A 114 -1.54 16.65 4.71
N CYS A 115 -1.82 16.46 5.99
CA CYS A 115 -1.60 15.20 6.69
C CYS A 115 -2.43 14.04 6.11
N ASP A 116 -2.02 12.81 6.43
CA ASP A 116 -2.71 11.56 6.06
C ASP A 116 -2.94 11.41 4.54
N ALA A 117 -2.00 11.92 3.75
CA ALA A 117 -2.03 11.92 2.28
C ALA A 117 -3.25 12.64 1.66
N VAL A 118 -3.92 13.54 2.40
CA VAL A 118 -4.98 14.38 1.85
C VAL A 118 -4.35 15.47 0.98
N CYS A 119 -4.76 15.54 -0.28
CA CYS A 119 -4.26 16.56 -1.21
C CYS A 119 -5.36 17.10 -2.11
N THR A 120 -5.16 18.32 -2.61
CA THR A 120 -6.04 18.90 -3.62
C THR A 120 -5.86 18.20 -4.96
N GLN A 121 -6.81 18.36 -5.87
CA GLN A 121 -6.52 18.07 -7.27
C GLN A 121 -5.53 19.10 -7.85
N GLN A 122 -4.85 18.73 -8.95
CA GLN A 122 -4.00 19.66 -9.67
C GLN A 122 -4.82 20.81 -10.26
N LYS A 123 -4.57 22.02 -9.77
CA LYS A 123 -5.29 23.21 -10.21
C LYS A 123 -4.39 24.16 -10.97
N TYR A 124 -4.76 24.49 -12.20
CA TYR A 124 -4.16 25.61 -12.93
C TYR A 124 -4.66 26.95 -12.38
N LEU A 125 -3.73 27.87 -12.16
CA LEU A 125 -4.01 29.17 -11.53
C LEU A 125 -4.72 30.14 -12.48
N CYS A 126 -4.40 30.07 -13.79
CA CYS A 126 -5.03 30.90 -14.81
C CYS A 126 -6.03 30.06 -15.63
N THR A 127 -7.19 30.64 -15.91
CA THR A 127 -8.26 29.95 -16.67
C THR A 127 -8.06 30.06 -18.18
N ASN A 128 -7.34 31.09 -18.63
CA ASN A 128 -7.18 31.39 -20.05
C ASN A 128 -5.82 32.05 -20.37
N LYS A 129 -5.45 32.03 -21.66
CA LYS A 129 -4.17 32.59 -22.15
C LYS A 129 -4.03 34.10 -21.98
N ARG A 130 -5.11 34.84 -21.75
CA ARG A 130 -5.05 36.29 -21.53
C ARG A 130 -4.60 36.60 -20.10
N GLU A 131 -5.15 35.88 -19.12
CA GLU A 131 -4.70 35.93 -17.73
C GLU A 131 -3.24 35.53 -17.60
N GLN A 132 -2.82 34.43 -18.26
CA GLN A 132 -1.43 33.95 -18.21
C GLN A 132 -0.39 35.01 -18.59
N LYS A 133 -0.73 35.93 -19.51
CA LYS A 133 0.17 37.02 -19.95
C LYS A 133 0.19 38.24 -19.01
N LEU A 134 -0.71 38.29 -18.05
CA LEU A 134 -0.83 39.41 -17.09
C LEU A 134 -0.18 39.07 -15.75
N PHE A 135 0.04 37.79 -15.48
CA PHE A 135 0.62 37.27 -14.26
C PHE A 135 2.05 36.77 -14.49
N PHE A 136 2.79 36.59 -13.39
CA PHE A 136 4.13 35.99 -13.39
C PHE A 136 5.19 36.76 -14.18
N GLU A 137 5.06 38.09 -14.24
CA GLU A 137 6.11 38.96 -14.77
C GLU A 137 7.30 39.02 -13.79
N ARG A 138 8.49 39.35 -14.31
CA ARG A 138 9.69 39.52 -13.47
C ARG A 138 9.41 40.52 -12.33
N LYS A 139 9.89 40.21 -11.12
CA LYS A 139 9.74 41.05 -9.91
C LYS A 139 8.27 41.40 -9.62
N SER A 140 7.40 40.41 -9.71
CA SER A 140 5.97 40.56 -9.45
C SER A 140 5.47 39.54 -8.42
N ALA A 141 4.35 39.88 -7.78
CA ALA A 141 3.58 38.99 -6.92
C ALA A 141 2.20 38.79 -7.55
N SER A 142 1.80 37.54 -7.79
CA SER A 142 0.52 37.19 -8.42
C SER A 142 -0.35 36.44 -7.40
N ARG A 143 -1.48 37.03 -7.00
CA ARG A 143 -2.38 36.50 -5.94
C ARG A 143 -3.65 35.91 -6.54
N PHE A 144 -4.01 34.73 -6.07
CA PHE A 144 -5.19 33.96 -6.47
C PHE A 144 -5.99 33.56 -5.24
N ILE A 145 -7.32 33.57 -5.34
CA ILE A 145 -8.20 32.97 -4.34
C ILE A 145 -8.93 31.82 -5.04
N LEU A 146 -8.72 30.60 -4.56
CA LEU A 146 -9.23 29.38 -5.16
C LEU A 146 -9.95 28.53 -4.12
N GLU A 147 -11.17 28.11 -4.42
CA GLU A 147 -11.84 27.05 -3.65
C GLU A 147 -11.25 25.70 -4.05
N LEU A 148 -10.58 25.04 -3.10
CA LEU A 148 -9.93 23.75 -3.28
C LEU A 148 -10.31 22.82 -2.12
N GLU A 149 -10.04 21.53 -2.27
CA GLU A 149 -10.24 20.54 -1.21
C GLU A 149 -9.56 20.98 0.10
N ASP A 150 -10.26 20.79 1.21
CA ASP A 150 -9.74 21.06 2.55
C ASP A 150 -8.71 19.99 2.94
N VAL A 151 -7.43 20.36 2.92
CA VAL A 151 -6.32 19.45 3.25
C VAL A 151 -6.03 19.41 4.74
N GLY A 152 -6.82 20.11 5.56
CA GLY A 152 -6.63 20.18 7.00
C GLY A 152 -5.89 21.44 7.46
N GLU A 153 -5.52 21.46 8.74
CA GLU A 153 -4.85 22.61 9.36
C GLU A 153 -3.37 22.70 9.00
N ILE A 154 -2.73 21.54 8.81
CA ILE A 154 -1.31 21.42 8.52
C ILE A 154 -1.16 21.18 7.01
N ILE A 155 -0.37 22.03 6.35
CA ILE A 155 0.06 21.84 4.96
C ILE A 155 1.53 21.39 5.00
N GLU A 156 1.79 20.15 4.63
CA GLU A 156 3.11 19.50 4.74
C GLU A 156 4.01 19.84 3.55
N LYS A 157 3.42 19.96 2.35
CA LYS A 157 4.14 20.36 1.13
C LYS A 157 3.21 20.93 0.08
N ILE A 158 3.80 21.55 -0.93
CA ILE A 158 3.13 21.88 -2.19
C ILE A 158 3.90 21.35 -3.37
N ARG A 159 3.17 21.03 -4.43
CA ARG A 159 3.75 20.83 -5.75
C ARG A 159 3.36 21.99 -6.64
N ILE A 160 4.36 22.62 -7.24
CA ILE A 160 4.17 23.69 -8.21
C ILE A 160 4.86 23.34 -9.52
N GLY A 161 4.23 23.66 -10.63
CA GLY A 161 4.80 23.41 -11.95
C GLY A 161 4.09 24.17 -13.06
N HIS A 162 4.56 24.00 -14.29
CA HIS A 162 3.94 24.61 -15.45
C HIS A 162 3.93 23.67 -16.66
N ASP A 163 3.03 23.95 -17.61
CA ASP A 163 2.81 23.14 -18.81
C ASP A 163 3.90 23.29 -19.90
N ASN A 164 4.93 24.08 -19.63
CA ASN A 164 6.03 24.42 -20.54
C ASN A 164 5.58 25.00 -21.90
N THR A 165 4.42 25.65 -21.97
CA THR A 165 3.92 26.27 -23.21
C THR A 165 4.34 27.74 -23.35
N GLY A 166 4.37 28.26 -24.58
CA GLY A 166 4.68 29.66 -24.87
C GLY A 166 6.10 29.91 -25.43
N ILE A 167 6.40 31.17 -25.75
CA ILE A 167 7.66 31.59 -26.42
C ILE A 167 8.84 31.70 -25.43
N ASN A 168 8.56 31.73 -24.12
CA ASN A 168 9.57 31.66 -23.07
C ASN A 168 8.91 31.01 -21.83
N PRO A 169 8.85 29.67 -21.78
CA PRO A 169 8.09 28.99 -20.73
C PRO A 169 8.81 28.93 -19.39
N GLY A 170 10.11 29.22 -19.37
CA GLY A 170 10.92 29.19 -18.15
C GLY A 170 10.45 30.25 -17.15
N TRP A 171 10.37 29.85 -15.89
CA TRP A 171 9.92 30.69 -14.79
C TRP A 171 10.91 30.59 -13.64
N HIS A 172 11.32 31.72 -13.07
CA HIS A 172 12.07 31.70 -11.81
C HIS A 172 11.14 32.07 -10.65
N CYS A 173 10.77 31.05 -9.88
CA CYS A 173 9.99 31.22 -8.66
C CYS A 173 10.91 31.64 -7.52
N SER A 174 10.55 32.67 -6.76
CA SER A 174 11.24 33.03 -5.52
C SER A 174 10.68 32.21 -4.35
N HIS A 175 9.38 32.36 -4.09
CA HIS A 175 8.65 31.63 -3.05
C HIS A 175 7.15 31.69 -3.34
N VAL A 176 6.38 30.88 -2.61
CA VAL A 176 4.93 30.84 -2.66
C VAL A 176 4.39 31.03 -1.25
N ASP A 177 3.43 31.93 -1.08
CA ASP A 177 2.70 32.11 0.16
C ASP A 177 1.30 31.52 0.03
N ILE A 178 0.87 30.74 1.03
CA ILE A 178 -0.47 30.14 1.08
C ILE A 178 -1.15 30.48 2.39
N ARG A 179 -2.39 30.95 2.30
CA ARG A 179 -3.24 31.29 3.44
C ARG A 179 -4.62 30.68 3.27
N ARG A 180 -5.05 29.86 4.23
CA ARG A 180 -6.41 29.29 4.26
C ARG A 180 -7.38 30.33 4.81
N LEU A 181 -8.46 30.62 4.08
CA LEU A 181 -9.42 31.67 4.41
C LEU A 181 -10.68 31.08 5.07
N LEU A 182 -10.59 30.72 6.36
CA LEU A 182 -11.73 30.19 7.11
C LEU A 182 -12.61 31.31 7.71
N PRO A 183 -13.95 31.26 7.56
CA PRO A 183 -14.85 32.28 8.09
C PRO A 183 -14.84 32.43 9.62
N ASP A 184 -14.59 31.33 10.34
CA ASP A 184 -14.77 31.25 11.80
C ASP A 184 -13.45 31.27 12.60
N LYS A 185 -12.30 31.53 11.97
CA LYS A 185 -10.99 31.53 12.65
C LYS A 185 -10.64 32.95 13.14
N ASP A 186 -10.37 33.10 14.44
CA ASP A 186 -9.87 34.33 15.07
C ASP A 186 -8.40 34.59 14.66
N GLY A 187 -8.21 35.06 13.43
CA GLY A 187 -6.91 35.36 12.85
C GLY A 187 -6.58 34.53 11.63
N THR A 188 -5.44 34.84 11.02
CA THR A 188 -5.00 34.24 9.76
C THR A 188 -3.56 33.82 9.80
N GLU A 189 -3.30 32.73 9.09
CA GLU A 189 -2.02 32.06 9.06
C GLU A 189 -1.59 31.92 7.61
N THR A 190 -0.40 32.42 7.31
CA THR A 190 0.23 32.37 6.00
C THR A 190 1.50 31.53 6.12
N LEU A 191 1.58 30.48 5.30
CA LEU A 191 2.73 29.61 5.17
C LEU A 191 3.56 30.02 3.97
N THR A 192 4.87 30.16 4.14
CA THR A 192 5.82 30.51 3.08
C THR A 192 6.62 29.29 2.66
N PHE A 193 6.59 29.00 1.36
CA PHE A 193 7.27 27.88 0.71
C PHE A 193 8.42 28.44 -0.15
N PRO A 194 9.68 28.35 0.31
CA PRO A 194 10.83 28.83 -0.45
C PRO A 194 11.02 28.00 -1.72
N CYS A 195 11.39 28.65 -2.83
CA CYS A 195 11.74 27.96 -4.07
C CYS A 195 13.13 28.36 -4.56
N ASP A 196 13.32 29.65 -4.87
CA ASP A 196 14.53 30.27 -5.43
C ASP A 196 15.21 29.48 -6.57
N ARG A 197 14.41 28.94 -7.48
CA ARG A 197 14.89 28.09 -8.59
C ARG A 197 14.16 28.38 -9.89
N TRP A 198 14.81 28.01 -11.00
CA TRP A 198 14.13 27.94 -12.29
C TRP A 198 13.28 26.68 -12.37
N LEU A 199 12.06 26.88 -12.89
CA LEU A 199 11.19 25.86 -13.46
C LEU A 199 11.20 26.11 -14.96
N ALA A 200 12.04 25.37 -15.69
CA ALA A 200 12.26 25.58 -17.11
C ALA A 200 12.91 24.34 -17.72
N THR A 201 12.66 24.02 -18.99
CA THR A 201 13.44 22.98 -19.70
C THR A 201 14.78 23.48 -20.26
N SER A 202 14.99 24.80 -20.29
CA SER A 202 16.17 25.45 -20.88
C SER A 202 17.20 25.92 -19.87
N GLU A 203 16.82 26.09 -18.60
CA GLU A 203 17.64 26.66 -17.53
C GLU A 203 17.81 25.65 -16.37
N ASP A 204 18.78 25.92 -15.49
CA ASP A 204 19.02 25.17 -14.24
C ASP A 204 19.08 23.64 -14.46
N ASP A 205 18.29 22.86 -13.74
CA ASP A 205 18.24 21.40 -13.81
C ASP A 205 17.24 20.86 -14.85
N LYS A 206 16.69 21.75 -15.68
CA LYS A 206 15.73 21.44 -16.75
C LYS A 206 14.39 20.88 -16.27
N LYS A 207 14.07 20.99 -14.97
CA LYS A 207 12.79 20.55 -14.39
C LYS A 207 11.76 21.67 -14.48
N THR A 208 10.50 21.33 -14.71
CA THR A 208 9.36 22.29 -14.78
C THR A 208 8.39 22.11 -13.62
N ILE A 209 8.74 21.27 -12.64
CA ILE A 209 7.95 20.94 -11.46
C ILE A 209 8.89 20.92 -10.25
N ARG A 210 8.42 21.45 -9.13
CA ARG A 210 9.10 21.45 -7.83
C ARG A 210 8.13 21.00 -6.75
N GLU A 211 8.65 20.28 -5.77
CA GLU A 211 7.98 20.09 -4.48
C GLU A 211 8.67 20.97 -3.45
N LEU A 212 7.87 21.75 -2.73
CA LEU A 212 8.35 22.73 -1.76
C LEU A 212 7.71 22.42 -0.42
N VAL A 213 8.51 22.51 0.63
CA VAL A 213 8.08 22.32 2.03
C VAL A 213 7.99 23.69 2.71
N PRO A 214 7.08 23.88 3.67
CA PRO A 214 6.91 25.17 4.33
C PRO A 214 8.12 25.46 5.22
N TYR A 215 8.54 26.72 5.26
CA TYR A 215 9.68 27.16 6.07
C TYR A 215 9.25 28.12 7.18
N ASP A 216 8.46 29.15 6.83
CA ASP A 216 7.97 30.16 7.76
C ASP A 216 6.45 30.13 7.89
N ILE A 217 5.98 30.41 9.11
CA ILE A 217 4.58 30.63 9.47
C ILE A 217 4.42 32.07 9.95
N PHE A 218 3.60 32.84 9.25
CA PHE A 218 3.19 34.19 9.66
C PHE A 218 1.74 34.18 10.14
N THR A 219 1.53 34.51 11.42
CA THR A 219 0.19 34.56 12.04
C THR A 219 -0.20 35.98 12.42
N GLU A 220 -1.40 36.39 12.02
CA GLU A 220 -2.03 37.65 12.42
C GLU A 220 -3.30 37.36 13.22
N LYS A 221 -3.35 37.74 14.50
CA LYS A 221 -4.49 37.47 15.38
C LYS A 221 -4.94 38.73 16.12
N TYR A 222 -6.25 38.99 16.09
CA TYR A 222 -6.85 40.03 16.90
C TYR A 222 -6.97 39.56 18.35
N MET A 223 -6.48 40.37 19.27
CA MET A 223 -6.55 40.12 20.71
C MET A 223 -7.88 40.65 21.26
N LYS A 224 -8.29 40.18 22.44
CA LYS A 224 -9.54 40.62 23.10
C LYS A 224 -9.62 42.12 23.38
N ASP A 225 -8.49 42.81 23.38
CA ASP A 225 -8.36 44.26 23.55
C ASP A 225 -8.45 45.05 22.23
N GLY A 226 -8.64 44.36 21.10
CA GLY A 226 -8.70 44.95 19.76
C GLY A 226 -7.35 45.19 19.09
N SER A 227 -6.22 44.85 19.74
CA SER A 227 -4.88 44.94 19.15
C SER A 227 -4.57 43.78 18.19
N LEU A 228 -3.78 44.04 17.16
CA LEU A 228 -3.31 43.01 16.22
C LEU A 228 -1.96 42.45 16.71
N ARG A 229 -1.93 41.15 17.00
CA ARG A 229 -0.69 40.42 17.29
C ARG A 229 -0.18 39.74 16.02
N GLN A 230 1.04 40.08 15.64
CA GLN A 230 1.75 39.44 14.52
C GLN A 230 2.87 38.55 15.09
N VAL A 231 2.94 37.31 14.63
CA VAL A 231 3.92 36.31 15.07
C VAL A 231 4.56 35.67 13.83
N TYR A 232 5.88 35.60 13.82
CA TYR A 232 6.67 34.82 12.87
C TYR A 232 7.26 33.62 13.61
N LYS A 233 7.07 32.42 13.06
CA LYS A 233 7.60 31.16 13.61
C LYS A 233 8.12 30.32 12.45
N GLU A 234 9.28 29.71 12.61
CA GLU A 234 9.76 28.67 11.70
C GLU A 234 8.93 27.38 11.91
N VAL A 235 8.72 26.62 10.84
CA VAL A 235 8.02 25.33 10.92
C VAL A 235 8.87 24.35 11.74
N GLU A 236 8.24 23.70 12.72
CA GLU A 236 8.87 22.63 13.50
C GLU A 236 8.85 21.34 12.67
N ASP A 237 10.03 20.72 12.48
CA ASP A 237 10.22 19.45 11.77
C ASP A 237 9.54 19.35 10.39
N PRO A 238 9.88 20.24 9.42
CA PRO A 238 9.37 20.12 8.05
C PRO A 238 9.89 18.84 7.37
N LEU A 239 9.14 18.33 6.38
CA LEU A 239 9.60 17.21 5.56
C LEU A 239 10.94 17.54 4.88
N ASP A 240 11.83 16.56 4.81
CA ASP A 240 13.09 16.69 4.08
C ASP A 240 12.86 16.56 2.57
N ILE A 241 13.68 17.27 1.78
CA ILE A 241 13.76 17.04 0.33
C ILE A 241 14.78 15.93 0.09
N VAL A 242 14.29 14.79 -0.43
CA VAL A 242 15.01 13.55 -0.64
C VAL A 242 15.33 13.33 -2.12
N LEU A 243 16.48 12.71 -2.40
CA LEU A 243 16.87 12.26 -3.73
C LEU A 243 16.67 10.75 -3.86
N TYR A 244 15.70 10.36 -4.69
CA TYR A 244 15.42 8.96 -5.00
C TYR A 244 16.16 8.51 -6.26
N SER A 245 16.96 7.46 -6.16
CA SER A 245 17.61 6.81 -7.29
C SER A 245 16.74 5.68 -7.83
N VAL A 246 16.16 5.90 -9.01
CA VAL A 246 15.21 5.00 -9.66
C VAL A 246 15.91 4.27 -10.81
N GLN A 247 16.10 2.96 -10.67
CA GLN A 247 16.63 2.10 -11.72
C GLN A 247 15.53 1.30 -12.40
N ILE A 248 15.40 1.44 -13.71
CA ILE A 248 14.37 0.76 -14.50
C ILE A 248 15.02 -0.27 -15.43
N PHE A 249 14.55 -1.51 -15.31
CA PHE A 249 15.01 -2.64 -16.12
C PHE A 249 14.04 -2.90 -17.26
N THR A 250 14.51 -2.74 -18.49
CA THR A 250 13.76 -3.07 -19.71
C THR A 250 14.07 -4.51 -20.10
N GLY A 251 13.03 -5.36 -20.24
CA GLY A 251 13.25 -6.80 -20.35
C GLY A 251 13.92 -7.24 -21.65
N ASN A 252 14.50 -8.44 -21.64
CA ASN A 252 15.31 -8.97 -22.74
C ASN A 252 14.48 -9.70 -23.84
N VAL A 253 13.28 -9.21 -24.15
CA VAL A 253 12.41 -9.80 -25.19
C VAL A 253 12.45 -8.98 -26.50
N PRO A 254 12.24 -9.58 -27.69
CA PRO A 254 12.28 -8.84 -28.96
C PRO A 254 11.30 -7.65 -28.99
N GLY A 255 11.82 -6.47 -29.31
CA GLY A 255 11.03 -5.22 -29.36
C GLY A 255 10.56 -4.71 -28.00
N ALA A 256 11.28 -5.03 -26.92
CA ALA A 256 11.01 -4.54 -25.57
C ALA A 256 11.39 -3.08 -25.34
N GLY A 257 12.33 -2.54 -26.11
CA GLY A 257 12.83 -1.18 -25.93
C GLY A 257 11.90 -0.12 -26.48
N THR A 258 11.92 1.07 -25.88
CA THR A 258 11.06 2.19 -26.26
C THR A 258 11.83 3.48 -26.49
N ASP A 259 11.47 4.20 -27.57
CA ASP A 259 11.96 5.55 -27.82
C ASP A 259 11.00 6.63 -27.27
N ALA A 260 9.82 6.22 -26.77
CA ALA A 260 8.79 7.13 -26.28
C ALA A 260 9.25 7.89 -25.03
N LYS A 261 8.56 8.98 -24.69
CA LYS A 261 8.81 9.67 -23.42
C LYS A 261 8.20 8.87 -22.30
N VAL A 262 9.02 8.47 -21.34
CA VAL A 262 8.62 7.68 -20.17
C VAL A 262 8.47 8.59 -18.96
N TYR A 263 7.46 8.30 -18.16
CA TYR A 263 7.11 9.01 -16.95
C TYR A 263 6.88 8.03 -15.79
N ILE A 264 7.22 8.46 -14.58
CA ILE A 264 6.97 7.73 -13.34
C ILE A 264 6.24 8.61 -12.32
N THR A 265 5.37 8.02 -11.52
CA THR A 265 4.87 8.61 -10.27
C THR A 265 5.15 7.62 -9.15
N ILE A 266 5.78 8.09 -8.08
CA ILE A 266 6.06 7.29 -6.88
C ILE A 266 5.07 7.72 -5.80
N TYR A 267 4.50 6.75 -5.09
CA TYR A 267 3.55 6.96 -4.01
C TYR A 267 4.08 6.32 -2.73
N GLY A 268 4.11 7.11 -1.66
CA GLY A 268 4.30 6.66 -0.30
C GLY A 268 3.19 7.17 0.62
N ASP A 269 3.32 6.91 1.91
CA ASP A 269 2.34 7.28 2.95
C ASP A 269 2.34 8.79 3.24
N LEU A 270 3.47 9.48 3.02
CA LEU A 270 3.58 10.95 3.11
C LEU A 270 3.27 11.68 1.79
N GLY A 271 2.64 10.97 0.84
CA GLY A 271 2.13 11.54 -0.42
C GLY A 271 2.80 10.97 -1.67
N ASP A 272 2.81 11.75 -2.76
CA ASP A 272 3.31 11.30 -4.05
C ASP A 272 4.33 12.28 -4.66
N THR A 273 5.03 11.83 -5.70
CA THR A 273 5.94 12.67 -6.51
C THR A 273 5.27 13.34 -7.69
N GLY A 274 4.05 12.92 -8.05
CA GLY A 274 3.41 13.32 -9.29
C GLY A 274 4.09 12.70 -10.50
N GLU A 275 3.64 13.08 -11.69
CA GLU A 275 4.25 12.58 -12.92
C GLU A 275 5.62 13.24 -13.15
N ARG A 276 6.69 12.43 -13.13
CA ARG A 276 8.08 12.82 -13.35
C ARG A 276 8.58 12.27 -14.68
N TYR A 277 9.10 13.16 -15.53
CA TYR A 277 9.63 12.77 -16.84
C TYR A 277 11.06 12.23 -16.73
N LEU A 278 11.31 11.04 -17.30
CA LEU A 278 12.58 10.34 -17.26
C LEU A 278 13.45 10.64 -18.49
N GLY A 279 13.82 11.92 -18.64
CA GLY A 279 14.51 12.43 -19.82
C GLY A 279 16.03 12.19 -19.86
N LYS A 280 16.68 12.22 -18.69
CA LYS A 280 18.14 12.10 -18.51
C LYS A 280 18.43 10.92 -17.59
N SER A 281 19.10 9.90 -18.12
CA SER A 281 19.63 8.81 -17.32
C SER A 281 21.07 9.14 -16.92
N GLU A 282 21.49 8.68 -15.74
CA GLU A 282 22.85 8.88 -15.23
C GLU A 282 23.86 7.95 -15.91
N ASN A 283 23.42 6.81 -16.42
CA ASN A 283 24.32 5.79 -17.00
C ASN A 283 24.25 5.67 -18.52
N ARG A 284 23.22 6.25 -19.18
CA ARG A 284 22.98 6.04 -20.63
C ARG A 284 22.35 7.24 -21.33
N THR A 285 22.77 7.47 -22.58
CA THR A 285 22.19 8.50 -23.45
C THR A 285 20.94 7.98 -24.18
N ASN A 286 21.04 6.78 -24.75
CA ASN A 286 19.91 6.04 -25.32
C ASN A 286 19.33 5.11 -24.25
N LYS A 287 18.11 5.41 -23.81
CA LYS A 287 17.48 4.85 -22.61
C LYS A 287 16.46 3.80 -22.98
N PHE A 288 16.11 2.93 -22.04
CA PHE A 288 15.02 1.97 -22.15
C PHE A 288 15.21 1.01 -23.33
N GLU A 289 16.46 0.59 -23.55
CA GLU A 289 16.78 -0.35 -24.60
C GLU A 289 16.57 -1.79 -24.13
N LYS A 290 16.37 -2.70 -25.07
CA LYS A 290 16.14 -4.12 -24.75
C LYS A 290 17.28 -4.67 -23.88
N GLY A 291 16.93 -5.24 -22.72
CA GLY A 291 17.88 -5.89 -21.81
C GLY A 291 18.79 -4.93 -21.05
N THR A 292 18.38 -3.66 -20.90
CA THR A 292 19.19 -2.63 -20.24
C THR A 292 18.56 -2.15 -18.95
N ALA A 293 19.41 -1.63 -18.06
CA ALA A 293 19.02 -0.93 -16.86
C ALA A 293 19.43 0.54 -16.96
N ASP A 294 18.48 1.44 -16.71
CA ASP A 294 18.64 2.88 -16.79
C ASP A 294 18.35 3.51 -15.42
N THR A 295 19.25 4.38 -14.93
CA THR A 295 19.14 4.99 -13.59
C THR A 295 18.78 6.47 -13.70
N PHE A 296 17.82 6.92 -12.89
CA PHE A 296 17.31 8.28 -12.85
C PHE A 296 17.30 8.81 -11.42
N LEU A 297 17.60 10.10 -11.24
CA LEU A 297 17.55 10.76 -9.94
C LEU A 297 16.30 11.65 -9.86
N ILE A 298 15.42 11.38 -8.89
CA ILE A 298 14.18 12.11 -8.66
C ILE A 298 14.24 12.78 -7.30
N GLU A 299 14.19 14.09 -7.32
CA GLU A 299 14.09 14.92 -6.11
C GLU A 299 12.61 15.13 -5.77
N ALA A 300 12.22 14.83 -4.54
CA ALA A 300 10.86 15.01 -4.02
C ALA A 300 10.92 15.22 -2.50
N ALA A 301 9.86 15.77 -1.91
CA ALA A 301 9.74 15.71 -0.45
C ALA A 301 9.64 14.25 -0.01
N ASP A 302 10.13 13.94 1.19
CA ASP A 302 10.12 12.57 1.73
C ASP A 302 8.71 11.96 1.59
N LEU A 303 8.68 10.79 0.98
CA LEU A 303 7.47 10.03 0.70
C LEU A 303 7.17 9.01 1.80
N GLY A 304 8.09 8.82 2.75
CA GLY A 304 8.02 7.76 3.75
C GLY A 304 8.08 6.37 3.11
N VAL A 305 7.16 5.48 3.49
CA VAL A 305 7.14 4.09 2.99
C VAL A 305 6.53 4.04 1.59
N ILE A 306 7.38 3.83 0.58
CA ILE A 306 6.97 3.74 -0.83
C ILE A 306 6.29 2.40 -1.13
N TYR A 307 4.99 2.42 -1.37
CA TYR A 307 4.19 1.20 -1.59
C TYR A 307 3.73 0.98 -3.04
N LYS A 308 3.82 2.01 -3.91
CA LYS A 308 3.23 1.98 -5.26
C LYS A 308 3.96 2.91 -6.22
N ILE A 309 4.07 2.49 -7.48
CA ILE A 309 4.51 3.33 -8.60
C ILE A 309 3.51 3.29 -9.75
N LYS A 310 3.46 4.37 -10.53
CA LYS A 310 2.79 4.43 -11.83
C LYS A 310 3.85 4.65 -12.91
N LEU A 311 3.92 3.77 -13.89
CA LEU A 311 4.69 4.01 -15.11
C LEU A 311 3.76 4.32 -16.27
N ARG A 312 4.15 5.29 -17.10
CA ARG A 312 3.45 5.69 -18.33
C ARG A 312 4.44 6.02 -19.44
N HIS A 313 4.08 5.80 -20.69
CA HIS A 313 4.74 6.45 -21.82
C HIS A 313 3.74 7.17 -22.75
N ASP A 314 4.23 8.15 -23.52
CA ASP A 314 3.40 8.99 -24.41
C ASP A 314 3.11 8.35 -25.77
N ASN A 315 3.59 7.14 -26.00
CA ASN A 315 3.47 6.41 -27.27
C ASN A 315 4.00 7.19 -28.49
N SER A 316 4.91 8.15 -28.27
CA SER A 316 5.56 8.86 -29.36
C SER A 316 6.61 7.99 -30.07
N LYS A 317 6.92 8.35 -31.32
CA LYS A 317 7.93 7.72 -32.20
C LYS A 317 7.58 6.28 -32.66
N TRP A 318 8.47 5.68 -33.44
CA TRP A 318 8.20 4.47 -34.24
C TRP A 318 8.19 3.17 -33.42
N CYS A 319 9.01 3.10 -32.36
CA CYS A 319 9.11 1.96 -31.45
C CYS A 319 8.66 2.38 -30.05
N ALA A 320 7.35 2.56 -29.88
CA ALA A 320 6.79 3.02 -28.61
C ALA A 320 6.49 1.88 -27.61
N ASP A 321 6.36 0.64 -28.09
CA ASP A 321 6.09 -0.52 -27.23
C ASP A 321 7.20 -0.67 -26.20
N TRP A 322 6.84 -0.90 -24.94
CA TRP A 322 7.81 -1.03 -23.87
C TRP A 322 7.51 -2.23 -23.00
N TYR A 323 8.49 -3.09 -22.76
CA TYR A 323 8.37 -4.18 -21.79
C TYR A 323 9.23 -3.90 -20.57
N VAL A 324 8.58 -3.60 -19.46
CA VAL A 324 9.24 -3.31 -18.19
C VAL A 324 9.36 -4.61 -17.40
N GLU A 325 10.58 -4.98 -17.05
CA GLU A 325 10.86 -6.17 -16.25
C GLU A 325 10.66 -5.87 -14.76
N LYS A 326 11.39 -4.89 -14.24
CA LYS A 326 11.30 -4.43 -12.85
C LYS A 326 11.76 -2.97 -12.69
N VAL A 327 11.42 -2.37 -11.56
CA VAL A 327 11.95 -1.07 -11.12
C VAL A 327 12.51 -1.24 -9.71
N GLU A 328 13.68 -0.68 -9.45
CA GLU A 328 14.31 -0.58 -8.13
C GLU A 328 14.38 0.91 -7.77
N ILE A 329 13.98 1.26 -6.55
CA ILE A 329 14.05 2.63 -6.04
C ILE A 329 14.88 2.61 -4.76
N TRP A 330 15.89 3.46 -4.71
CA TRP A 330 16.73 3.67 -3.54
C TRP A 330 16.50 5.08 -3.01
N ASN A 331 16.35 5.21 -1.70
CA ASN A 331 16.35 6.50 -1.02
C ASN A 331 17.75 6.75 -0.46
N ASP A 332 18.46 7.74 -1.03
CA ASP A 332 19.86 8.04 -0.67
C ASP A 332 19.99 8.60 0.76
N THR A 333 18.90 9.07 1.38
CA THR A 333 18.91 9.69 2.72
C THR A 333 18.75 8.65 3.83
N ASN A 334 17.91 7.62 3.63
CA ASN A 334 17.59 6.62 4.66
C ASN A 334 18.00 5.18 4.29
N GLU A 335 18.64 4.98 3.12
CA GLU A 335 19.13 3.70 2.60
C GLU A 335 18.04 2.64 2.35
N ASP A 336 16.77 3.04 2.24
CA ASP A 336 15.68 2.11 1.91
C ASP A 336 15.71 1.68 0.42
N GLU A 337 15.48 0.40 0.16
CA GLU A 337 15.35 -0.16 -1.19
C GLU A 337 13.94 -0.74 -1.45
N PHE A 338 13.29 -0.29 -2.52
CA PHE A 338 11.96 -0.73 -2.92
C PHE A 338 12.01 -1.41 -4.30
N LEU A 339 11.49 -2.64 -4.40
CA LEU A 339 11.48 -3.43 -5.65
C LEU A 339 10.07 -3.56 -6.21
N PHE A 340 9.89 -3.25 -7.48
CA PHE A 340 8.62 -3.41 -8.20
C PHE A 340 8.80 -4.40 -9.35
N LEU A 341 8.19 -5.58 -9.24
CA LEU A 341 8.15 -6.53 -10.36
C LEU A 341 7.06 -6.13 -11.33
N CYS A 342 7.47 -5.64 -12.51
CA CYS A 342 6.54 -5.18 -13.52
C CYS A 342 6.11 -6.34 -14.41
N GLY A 343 7.06 -6.97 -15.11
CA GLY A 343 6.87 -8.12 -15.99
C GLY A 343 5.81 -7.96 -17.10
N ARG A 344 5.56 -6.73 -17.58
CA ARG A 344 4.40 -6.40 -18.42
C ARG A 344 4.75 -5.47 -19.58
N TRP A 345 3.94 -5.55 -20.64
CA TRP A 345 3.98 -4.60 -21.76
C TRP A 345 3.18 -3.34 -21.44
N LEU A 346 3.74 -2.18 -21.76
CA LEU A 346 3.04 -0.93 -21.97
C LEU A 346 3.03 -0.69 -23.48
N SER A 347 1.88 -0.93 -24.11
CA SER A 347 1.72 -0.92 -25.57
C SER A 347 0.23 -0.89 -25.94
N LEU A 348 -0.12 -0.18 -27.02
CA LEU A 348 -1.47 -0.21 -27.59
C LEU A 348 -1.74 -1.47 -28.41
N LYS A 349 -0.69 -2.21 -28.79
CA LYS A 349 -0.75 -3.32 -29.75
C LYS A 349 -0.48 -4.68 -29.12
N LYS A 350 0.07 -4.70 -27.91
CA LYS A 350 0.45 -5.91 -27.17
C LYS A 350 -0.31 -5.98 -25.84
N GLU A 351 -0.51 -7.19 -25.36
CA GLU A 351 -1.14 -7.48 -24.07
C GLU A 351 -2.55 -6.86 -23.92
N ASP A 352 -2.75 -5.94 -22.99
CA ASP A 352 -4.06 -5.36 -22.66
C ASP A 352 -4.29 -3.96 -23.26
N GLY A 353 -3.40 -3.52 -24.16
CA GLY A 353 -3.55 -2.25 -24.88
C GLY A 353 -3.31 -1.00 -24.02
N ARG A 354 -2.68 -1.12 -22.84
CA ARG A 354 -2.47 0.01 -21.92
C ARG A 354 -1.08 0.62 -22.06
N LEU A 355 -1.00 1.95 -21.97
CA LEU A 355 0.25 2.72 -21.96
C LEU A 355 0.66 3.19 -20.57
N GLU A 356 -0.17 2.91 -19.57
CA GLU A 356 0.05 3.21 -18.17
C GLU A 356 -0.30 2.01 -17.29
N ARG A 357 0.48 1.81 -16.23
CA ARG A 357 0.27 0.76 -15.25
C ARG A 357 0.67 1.22 -13.87
N LEU A 358 -0.08 0.73 -12.88
CA LEU A 358 0.30 0.78 -11.47
C LEU A 358 1.00 -0.53 -11.11
N PHE A 359 2.13 -0.41 -10.43
CA PHE A 359 2.86 -1.51 -9.83
C PHE A 359 2.94 -1.25 -8.33
N TYR A 360 2.86 -2.32 -7.57
CA TYR A 360 2.94 -2.27 -6.11
C TYR A 360 4.27 -2.88 -5.70
N GLU A 361 4.80 -2.40 -4.59
CA GLU A 361 6.07 -2.88 -4.08
C GLU A 361 5.97 -4.39 -3.85
N LYS A 362 6.96 -5.11 -4.37
CA LYS A 362 7.19 -6.50 -4.01
C LYS A 362 7.89 -6.48 -2.66
N VAL A 363 7.13 -6.74 -1.61
CA VAL A 363 7.67 -7.19 -0.32
C VAL A 363 8.66 -8.31 -0.64
N HIS A 364 9.91 -8.17 -0.18
CA HIS A 364 11.04 -8.96 -0.63
C HIS A 364 10.93 -10.46 -0.25
N GLU A 365 10.10 -11.21 -0.96
CA GLU A 365 10.29 -12.65 -1.13
C GLU A 365 11.46 -12.86 -2.10
N ARG A 366 12.66 -13.11 -1.56
CA ARG A 366 13.73 -13.77 -2.33
C ARG A 366 13.19 -15.10 -2.84
N TRP A 367 13.35 -15.36 -4.14
CA TRP A 367 12.72 -16.48 -4.84
C TRP A 367 13.28 -17.84 -4.39
N PRO A 368 12.45 -18.81 -3.95
CA PRO A 368 12.87 -20.19 -3.78
C PRO A 368 12.79 -20.92 -5.13
N GLY A 369 13.95 -21.12 -5.76
CA GLY A 369 14.07 -22.12 -6.82
C GLY A 369 14.00 -23.52 -6.21
N SER A 370 12.88 -24.20 -6.45
CA SER A 370 12.65 -25.64 -6.20
C SER A 370 12.49 -26.11 -4.75
N LEU A 371 11.21 -26.27 -4.40
CA LEU A 371 10.63 -27.21 -3.43
C LEU A 371 10.84 -26.88 -1.93
N ALA A 372 9.71 -26.49 -1.32
CA ALA A 372 9.43 -26.32 0.10
C ALA A 372 10.02 -25.07 0.76
N GLN A 373 9.29 -23.94 0.67
CA GLN A 373 9.34 -22.96 1.76
C GLN A 373 8.99 -23.69 3.07
N PRO A 374 9.81 -23.61 4.12
CA PRO A 374 9.42 -24.14 5.42
C PRO A 374 8.26 -23.29 5.94
N TRP A 375 7.18 -24.00 6.29
CA TRP A 375 6.01 -23.59 7.06
C TRP A 375 6.27 -22.39 8.00
N PRO A 376 5.27 -21.51 8.24
CA PRO A 376 5.32 -20.58 9.37
C PRO A 376 5.71 -21.36 10.64
N VAL A 377 6.74 -20.89 11.34
CA VAL A 377 7.23 -21.59 12.54
C VAL A 377 6.17 -21.47 13.61
N ILE A 378 5.47 -22.57 13.84
CA ILE A 378 4.83 -22.88 15.11
C ILE A 378 5.90 -23.52 15.98
N ILE A 379 6.32 -22.80 17.03
CA ILE A 379 7.20 -23.36 18.04
C ILE A 379 6.39 -24.42 18.80
N ILE A 380 6.54 -25.69 18.44
CA ILE A 380 5.99 -26.81 19.22
C ILE A 380 6.98 -27.17 20.31
N ILE A 381 6.63 -26.85 21.55
CA ILE A 381 7.25 -27.43 22.73
C ILE A 381 6.68 -28.86 22.90
N PRO A 382 7.50 -29.92 22.99
CA PRO A 382 7.02 -31.23 23.38
C PRO A 382 6.89 -31.32 24.90
N GLY A 383 5.69 -31.60 25.40
CA GLY A 383 5.48 -32.14 26.75
C GLY A 383 4.47 -31.37 27.60
N GLU A 384 3.48 -32.12 28.08
CA GLU A 384 2.37 -31.71 28.94
C GLU A 384 2.86 -31.13 30.28
N GLY A 385 2.35 -29.96 30.68
CA GLY A 385 2.53 -29.40 32.01
C GLY A 385 2.29 -27.88 32.03
N PRO A 386 1.65 -27.32 33.07
CA PRO A 386 1.55 -25.87 33.24
C PRO A 386 2.95 -25.30 33.39
N TRP A 387 3.30 -24.32 32.55
CA TRP A 387 4.56 -23.61 32.65
C TRP A 387 4.54 -22.71 33.89
N ASP A 388 5.15 -23.18 34.97
CA ASP A 388 5.73 -22.32 35.98
C ASP A 388 7.12 -21.92 35.46
N GLY A 389 7.38 -20.62 35.29
CA GLY A 389 8.44 -20.03 34.46
C GLY A 389 9.90 -20.29 34.89
N ARG A 390 10.29 -21.54 35.11
CA ARG A 390 11.67 -21.98 35.35
C ARG A 390 11.91 -23.31 34.63
N CYS A 391 12.69 -23.28 33.55
CA CYS A 391 13.16 -24.51 32.91
C CYS A 391 14.62 -24.79 33.31
N TRP A 392 14.81 -25.87 34.07
CA TRP A 392 16.10 -26.53 34.31
C TRP A 392 16.35 -27.59 33.23
N SER A 393 17.45 -27.50 32.48
CA SER A 393 18.62 -28.34 32.79
C SER A 393 19.81 -27.88 31.95
N CYS A 394 20.75 -27.30 32.68
CA CYS A 394 22.11 -27.00 32.31
C CYS A 394 22.95 -28.27 32.36
N ASN A 395 23.83 -28.47 31.37
CA ASN A 395 25.00 -29.32 31.50
C ASN A 395 26.21 -28.56 30.96
N GLY A 396 26.90 -27.86 31.87
CA GLY A 396 28.14 -27.13 31.64
C GLY A 396 28.23 -25.88 32.52
N PRO A 397 29.33 -25.65 33.27
CA PRO A 397 29.43 -24.52 34.19
C PRO A 397 29.79 -23.25 33.41
N GLY A 398 28.84 -22.34 33.28
CA GLY A 398 29.04 -21.01 32.69
C GLY A 398 27.73 -20.23 32.66
N SER A 399 27.60 -19.28 33.59
CA SER A 399 26.57 -18.21 33.69
C SER A 399 25.26 -18.39 32.92
N CYS A 400 24.19 -18.80 33.62
CA CYS A 400 22.82 -18.66 33.14
C CYS A 400 22.39 -17.18 33.22
N SER A 401 22.25 -16.50 32.09
CA SER A 401 21.48 -15.27 31.98
C SER A 401 19.99 -15.62 31.81
N SER A 402 19.14 -15.13 32.71
CA SER A 402 17.68 -15.26 32.63
C SER A 402 17.14 -14.14 31.72
N GLY A 403 17.02 -14.40 30.43
CA GLY A 403 16.45 -13.43 29.49
C GLY A 403 15.45 -14.06 28.53
N ARG A 404 14.80 -13.20 27.75
CA ARG A 404 13.73 -13.55 26.84
C ARG A 404 14.29 -14.35 25.65
N ILE A 405 13.55 -15.36 25.17
CA ILE A 405 13.94 -16.12 23.98
C ILE A 405 13.13 -15.62 22.78
N ILE A 406 13.82 -15.28 21.69
CA ILE A 406 13.23 -14.81 20.43
C ILE A 406 13.73 -15.65 19.25
N PRO A 407 12.97 -15.70 18.14
CA PRO A 407 13.39 -16.37 16.92
C PRO A 407 14.43 -15.56 16.15
N TYR A 408 15.32 -16.28 15.47
CA TYR A 408 16.34 -15.77 14.57
C TYR A 408 16.33 -16.59 13.28
N TYR A 409 16.48 -15.92 12.15
CA TYR A 409 16.65 -16.56 10.85
C TYR A 409 18.10 -16.43 10.41
N VAL A 410 18.79 -17.55 10.27
CA VAL A 410 20.22 -17.58 9.92
C VAL A 410 20.37 -18.19 8.54
N SER A 411 21.07 -17.51 7.64
CA SER A 411 21.44 -18.06 6.33
C SER A 411 22.96 -18.06 6.21
N VAL A 412 23.52 -19.17 5.73
CA VAL A 412 24.97 -19.30 5.53
C VAL A 412 25.25 -19.76 4.11
N THR A 413 26.07 -18.98 3.40
CA THR A 413 26.55 -19.29 2.05
C THR A 413 27.94 -19.87 2.14
N THR A 414 28.06 -21.13 1.74
CA THR A 414 29.35 -21.84 1.68
C THR A 414 30.00 -21.62 0.33
N GLY A 415 31.30 -21.36 0.34
CA GLY A 415 31.98 -20.91 -0.86
C GLY A 415 32.08 -21.95 -1.97
N THR A 416 32.41 -21.47 -3.16
CA THR A 416 32.46 -22.30 -4.39
C THR A 416 33.78 -23.04 -4.59
N HIS A 417 34.75 -22.86 -3.67
CA HIS A 417 36.02 -23.57 -3.73
C HIS A 417 35.83 -25.09 -3.50
N LYS A 418 36.59 -25.93 -4.20
CA LYS A 418 36.42 -27.40 -4.19
C LYS A 418 36.42 -28.03 -2.78
N ASP A 419 37.16 -27.43 -1.86
CA ASP A 419 37.29 -27.89 -0.47
C ASP A 419 36.51 -27.00 0.52
N ALA A 420 35.55 -26.21 0.06
CA ALA A 420 34.82 -25.26 0.90
C ALA A 420 33.83 -25.92 1.87
N ALA A 421 33.43 -27.16 1.59
CA ALA A 421 32.40 -27.89 2.32
C ALA A 421 32.88 -28.38 3.69
N THR A 422 31.98 -28.45 4.67
CA THR A 422 32.28 -29.00 6.00
C THR A 422 31.22 -29.99 6.46
N ASP A 423 31.66 -31.06 7.12
CA ASP A 423 30.80 -32.03 7.81
C ASP A 423 30.67 -31.75 9.32
N SER A 424 31.42 -30.76 9.82
CA SER A 424 31.36 -30.29 11.20
C SER A 424 30.03 -29.62 11.51
N ARG A 425 29.62 -29.66 12.78
CA ARG A 425 28.41 -29.00 13.25
C ARG A 425 28.69 -27.51 13.46
N ALA A 426 27.96 -26.65 12.76
CA ALA A 426 28.13 -25.21 12.86
C ALA A 426 27.28 -24.61 13.98
N PHE A 427 27.75 -23.51 14.55
CA PHE A 427 27.05 -22.73 15.58
C PHE A 427 27.25 -21.23 15.37
N ILE A 428 26.33 -20.45 15.94
CA ILE A 428 26.50 -19.02 16.12
C ILE A 428 26.42 -18.61 17.60
N ILE A 429 27.01 -17.48 17.95
CA ILE A 429 26.86 -16.80 19.25
C ILE A 429 26.59 -15.32 18.98
N LEU A 430 25.49 -14.81 19.54
CA LEU A 430 25.10 -13.40 19.41
C LEU A 430 25.63 -12.61 20.61
N MET A 431 26.15 -11.41 20.37
CA MET A 431 26.70 -10.53 21.42
C MET A 431 26.11 -9.13 21.30
N GLY A 432 25.46 -8.66 22.39
CA GLY A 432 24.81 -7.36 22.49
C GLY A 432 25.70 -6.24 23.04
N GLU A 433 25.09 -5.11 23.37
CA GLU A 433 25.76 -3.87 23.81
C GLU A 433 26.28 -3.94 25.27
N ASP A 434 25.61 -4.68 26.15
CA ASP A 434 25.96 -4.84 27.57
C ASP A 434 26.82 -6.09 27.88
N ASP A 435 27.64 -6.53 26.92
CA ASP A 435 28.36 -7.82 26.96
C ASP A 435 27.43 -9.03 27.15
N GLU A 436 26.11 -8.87 26.96
CA GLU A 436 25.16 -9.97 26.93
C GLU A 436 25.47 -10.89 25.75
N ARG A 437 25.58 -12.18 26.04
CA ARG A 437 25.89 -13.20 25.04
C ARG A 437 24.84 -14.30 25.06
N SER A 438 24.42 -14.71 23.88
CA SER A 438 23.65 -15.93 23.75
C SER A 438 24.50 -17.15 24.09
N ASN A 439 23.85 -18.26 24.42
CA ASN A 439 24.52 -19.56 24.35
C ASN A 439 24.85 -19.90 22.89
N ARG A 440 25.65 -20.96 22.67
CA ARG A 440 25.86 -21.51 21.32
C ARG A 440 24.53 -21.96 20.73
N ILE A 441 24.13 -21.31 19.65
CA ILE A 441 22.95 -21.66 18.86
C ILE A 441 23.41 -22.55 17.72
N TRP A 442 23.04 -23.83 17.76
CA TRP A 442 23.47 -24.81 16.76
C TRP A 442 22.65 -24.70 15.47
N LEU A 443 23.32 -24.72 14.33
CA LEU A 443 22.72 -24.68 12.99
C LEU A 443 22.49 -26.11 12.49
N ASP A 444 21.50 -26.78 13.05
CA ASP A 444 21.22 -28.19 12.78
C ASP A 444 20.27 -28.39 11.61
N PHE A 445 20.60 -29.33 10.72
CA PHE A 445 19.73 -29.69 9.61
C PHE A 445 18.55 -30.56 10.08
N PRO A 446 17.31 -30.25 9.64
CA PRO A 446 16.21 -31.19 9.77
C PRO A 446 16.43 -32.41 8.86
N ARG A 447 16.12 -33.61 9.37
CA ARG A 447 15.97 -34.86 8.57
C ARG A 447 17.24 -35.44 7.93
N GLY A 448 18.39 -35.37 8.59
CA GLY A 448 19.50 -36.29 8.34
C GLY A 448 20.57 -35.85 7.33
N LYS A 449 20.49 -34.61 6.81
CA LYS A 449 21.63 -33.96 6.16
C LYS A 449 22.73 -33.72 7.20
N ARG A 450 23.99 -33.92 6.80
CA ARG A 450 25.17 -33.79 7.68
C ARG A 450 26.19 -32.90 6.98
N GLY A 451 26.10 -31.59 7.20
CA GLY A 451 27.11 -30.63 6.75
C GLY A 451 26.69 -29.67 5.63
N PHE A 452 27.56 -28.70 5.40
CA PHE A 452 27.42 -27.62 4.43
C PHE A 452 28.16 -27.97 3.14
N SER A 453 27.51 -27.81 2.00
CA SER A 453 28.06 -28.21 0.70
C SER A 453 28.71 -27.04 -0.03
N CYS A 454 29.69 -27.31 -0.88
CA CYS A 454 30.34 -26.30 -1.70
C CYS A 454 29.30 -25.56 -2.58
N GLY A 455 29.33 -24.22 -2.55
CA GLY A 455 28.43 -23.35 -3.30
C GLY A 455 26.96 -23.43 -2.86
N SER A 456 26.66 -23.99 -1.69
CA SER A 456 25.28 -24.07 -1.18
C SER A 456 24.95 -22.93 -0.23
N VAL A 457 23.66 -22.58 -0.21
CA VAL A 457 23.07 -21.67 0.76
C VAL A 457 22.21 -22.52 1.68
N GLU A 458 22.45 -22.43 2.98
CA GLU A 458 21.71 -23.17 3.99
C GLU A 458 20.99 -22.20 4.93
N GLU A 459 19.72 -22.46 5.18
CA GLU A 459 18.86 -21.60 6.01
C GLU A 459 18.39 -22.33 7.26
N PHE A 460 18.42 -21.62 8.39
CA PHE A 460 18.11 -22.14 9.71
C PHE A 460 17.15 -21.21 10.44
N TYR A 461 16.23 -21.86 11.14
CA TYR A 461 15.19 -21.25 11.94
C TYR A 461 15.48 -21.63 13.39
N VAL A 462 16.05 -20.71 14.15
CA VAL A 462 16.60 -21.00 15.48
C VAL A 462 16.03 -20.03 16.51
N ALA A 463 15.94 -20.46 17.77
CA ALA A 463 15.54 -19.62 18.87
C ALA A 463 16.74 -19.39 19.79
N GLY A 464 16.92 -18.16 20.25
CA GLY A 464 18.05 -17.76 21.08
C GLY A 464 17.66 -16.68 22.08
N LEU A 465 18.58 -16.38 23.00
CA LEU A 465 18.44 -15.27 23.94
C LEU A 465 18.36 -13.95 23.17
N ASP A 466 17.38 -13.11 23.49
CA ASP A 466 17.30 -11.72 23.05
C ASP A 466 18.39 -10.92 23.77
N VAL A 467 19.46 -10.59 23.04
CA VAL A 467 20.60 -9.81 23.55
C VAL A 467 20.44 -8.31 23.27
N GLY A 468 19.22 -7.86 22.91
CA GLY A 468 18.97 -6.48 22.51
C GLY A 468 19.70 -6.11 21.22
N ALA A 469 20.28 -4.90 21.16
CA ALA A 469 21.02 -4.43 20.00
C ALA A 469 22.29 -5.28 19.78
N ILE A 470 22.26 -6.14 18.75
CA ILE A 470 23.36 -7.04 18.45
C ILE A 470 24.53 -6.22 17.87
N LYS A 471 25.71 -6.33 18.48
CA LYS A 471 26.93 -5.68 18.00
C LYS A 471 27.85 -6.65 17.28
N LYS A 472 27.91 -7.91 17.73
CA LYS A 472 28.82 -8.92 17.17
C LYS A 472 28.16 -10.28 17.05
N ILE A 473 28.61 -11.04 16.07
CA ILE A 473 28.22 -12.44 15.88
C ILE A 473 29.47 -13.31 15.73
N GLU A 474 29.58 -14.37 16.53
CA GLU A 474 30.55 -15.43 16.29
C GLU A 474 29.92 -16.51 15.43
N LEU A 475 30.59 -16.89 14.34
CA LEU A 475 30.28 -18.08 13.55
C LEU A 475 31.42 -19.07 13.68
N GLY A 476 31.11 -20.34 13.93
CA GLY A 476 32.12 -21.39 14.05
C GLY A 476 31.59 -22.78 13.82
N HIS A 477 32.51 -23.75 13.84
CA HIS A 477 32.18 -25.17 13.81
C HIS A 477 32.98 -25.94 14.87
N ASP A 478 32.48 -27.13 15.24
CA ASP A 478 33.06 -27.95 16.31
C ASP A 478 34.33 -28.74 15.91
N GLY A 479 34.67 -28.76 14.62
CA GLY A 479 35.90 -29.36 14.11
C GLY A 479 35.97 -30.88 14.30
N ALA A 480 34.85 -31.56 14.07
CA ALA A 480 34.68 -32.99 14.31
C ALA A 480 35.62 -33.90 13.49
N SER A 481 36.16 -33.41 12.36
CA SER A 481 37.09 -34.13 11.50
C SER A 481 38.48 -33.45 11.44
N PRO A 482 39.60 -34.20 11.34
CA PRO A 482 40.95 -33.61 11.23
C PRO A 482 41.15 -32.73 9.98
N GLU A 483 40.32 -32.92 8.96
CA GLU A 483 40.29 -32.17 7.69
C GLU A 483 39.16 -31.12 7.67
N SER A 484 38.53 -30.83 8.81
CA SER A 484 37.44 -29.86 8.90
C SER A 484 37.90 -28.48 8.46
N CYS A 485 37.51 -28.12 7.24
CA CYS A 485 37.69 -26.81 6.65
C CYS A 485 36.33 -26.32 6.16
N TRP A 486 36.04 -25.04 6.38
CA TRP A 486 34.80 -24.44 5.93
C TRP A 486 35.07 -23.05 5.37
N LEU A 487 34.83 -22.84 4.08
CA LEU A 487 34.90 -21.51 3.49
C LEU A 487 33.50 -20.90 3.55
N VAL A 488 33.36 -19.87 4.39
CA VAL A 488 32.12 -19.11 4.49
C VAL A 488 32.27 -17.85 3.64
N GLU A 489 31.45 -17.73 2.60
CA GLU A 489 31.40 -16.54 1.75
C GLU A 489 30.52 -15.46 2.39
N GLU A 490 29.34 -15.85 2.88
CA GLU A 490 28.36 -14.91 3.44
C GLU A 490 27.61 -15.53 4.63
N LEU A 491 27.31 -14.69 5.63
CA LEU A 491 26.46 -15.00 6.78
C LEU A 491 25.36 -13.94 6.86
N SER A 492 24.09 -14.35 6.87
CA SER A 492 22.96 -13.47 7.15
C SER A 492 22.27 -13.84 8.46
N LEU A 493 21.89 -12.84 9.24
CA LEU A 493 21.09 -12.96 10.46
C LEU A 493 19.89 -12.01 10.39
N ALA A 494 18.67 -12.54 10.32
CA ALA A 494 17.45 -11.77 10.49
C ALA A 494 16.91 -11.90 11.92
N VAL A 495 16.54 -10.77 12.50
CA VAL A 495 15.96 -10.58 13.82
C VAL A 495 14.56 -9.98 13.66
N PRO A 496 13.52 -10.82 13.51
CA PRO A 496 12.17 -10.37 13.11
C PRO A 496 11.54 -9.46 14.14
N THR A 497 11.80 -9.69 15.43
CA THR A 497 11.29 -8.88 16.54
C THR A 497 11.89 -7.48 16.59
N GLN A 498 13.04 -7.27 15.94
CA GLN A 498 13.67 -5.96 15.80
C GLN A 498 13.43 -5.34 14.42
N GLY A 499 12.87 -6.11 13.47
CA GLY A 499 12.68 -5.65 12.11
C GLY A 499 14.00 -5.45 11.36
N THR A 500 15.04 -6.21 11.67
CA THR A 500 16.37 -6.00 11.09
C THR A 500 16.99 -7.29 10.57
N LYS A 501 17.66 -7.22 9.41
CA LYS A 501 18.47 -8.29 8.84
C LYS A 501 19.89 -7.81 8.58
N TYR A 502 20.86 -8.48 9.17
CA TYR A 502 22.28 -8.26 8.97
C TYR A 502 22.81 -9.24 7.92
N THR A 503 23.64 -8.75 6.99
CA THR A 503 24.34 -9.59 6.00
C THR A 503 25.84 -9.26 6.04
N LEU A 504 26.66 -10.27 6.32
CA LEU A 504 28.11 -10.17 6.45
C LEU A 504 28.77 -10.93 5.30
N HIS A 505 29.63 -10.25 4.55
CA HIS A 505 30.52 -10.90 3.58
C HIS A 505 31.78 -11.41 4.28
N CYS A 506 31.73 -12.65 4.77
CA CYS A 506 32.79 -13.26 5.55
C CYS A 506 34.05 -13.54 4.72
N ASN A 507 33.89 -14.15 3.54
CA ASN A 507 34.95 -14.58 2.62
C ASN A 507 36.19 -15.20 3.31
N CYS A 508 35.98 -16.04 4.33
CA CYS A 508 37.05 -16.56 5.17
C CYS A 508 36.98 -18.07 5.38
N TRP A 509 38.16 -18.69 5.52
CA TRP A 509 38.29 -20.08 5.93
C TRP A 509 38.19 -20.20 7.43
N LEU A 510 37.26 -21.01 7.91
CA LEU A 510 37.19 -21.53 9.28
C LEU A 510 37.80 -22.94 9.24
N ALA A 511 39.09 -23.04 9.55
CA ALA A 511 39.88 -24.26 9.41
C ALA A 511 41.16 -24.19 10.26
N LYS A 512 41.65 -25.33 10.76
CA LYS A 512 42.93 -25.36 11.50
C LYS A 512 44.17 -25.40 10.61
N ASP A 513 44.01 -25.97 9.41
CA ASP A 513 45.09 -26.26 8.46
C ASP A 513 45.17 -25.25 7.30
N ARG A 514 44.23 -24.29 7.24
CA ARG A 514 44.10 -23.28 6.19
C ARG A 514 43.72 -21.92 6.78
N GLY A 515 43.78 -20.87 5.96
CA GLY A 515 43.39 -19.52 6.39
C GLY A 515 44.29 -18.98 7.51
N ASP A 516 43.67 -18.52 8.59
CA ASP A 516 44.33 -18.04 9.82
C ASP A 516 44.47 -19.11 10.92
N GLY A 517 44.04 -20.37 10.64
CA GLY A 517 44.18 -21.49 11.56
C GLY A 517 43.10 -21.56 12.65
N VAL A 518 42.03 -20.77 12.56
CA VAL A 518 40.94 -20.72 13.54
C VAL A 518 39.65 -21.32 12.99
N THR A 519 38.86 -22.02 13.82
CA THR A 519 37.59 -22.68 13.44
C THR A 519 36.34 -21.90 13.83
N SER A 520 36.50 -20.73 14.42
CA SER A 520 35.42 -19.77 14.66
C SER A 520 35.95 -18.34 14.51
N ARG A 521 35.06 -17.42 14.14
CA ARG A 521 35.40 -16.02 13.90
C ARG A 521 34.29 -15.12 14.40
N VAL A 522 34.67 -14.02 15.05
CA VAL A 522 33.75 -12.98 15.47
C VAL A 522 33.71 -11.91 14.39
N PHE A 523 32.51 -11.56 13.97
CA PHE A 523 32.23 -10.50 13.01
C PHE A 523 31.56 -9.34 13.73
N ASP A 524 32.00 -8.12 13.41
CA ASP A 524 31.38 -6.90 13.91
C ASP A 524 30.22 -6.53 12.98
N LEU A 525 29.04 -6.26 13.55
CA LEU A 525 27.85 -5.92 12.77
C LEU A 525 27.88 -4.48 12.25
N LEU A 526 28.85 -3.66 12.69
CA LEU A 526 29.15 -2.39 12.01
C LEU A 526 29.63 -2.59 10.57
N ASP A 527 30.21 -3.75 10.27
CA ASP A 527 30.68 -4.11 8.92
C ASP A 527 29.61 -4.87 8.11
N ALA A 528 28.41 -5.08 8.68
CA ALA A 528 27.31 -5.77 8.02
C ALA A 528 26.47 -4.81 7.17
N MET A 529 25.98 -5.30 6.03
CA MET A 529 24.87 -4.65 5.33
C MET A 529 23.59 -4.91 6.15
N VAL A 530 22.91 -3.83 6.55
CA VAL A 530 21.70 -3.88 7.36
C VAL A 530 20.50 -3.59 6.47
N VAL A 531 19.48 -4.46 6.53
CA VAL A 531 18.21 -4.28 5.81
C VAL A 531 17.08 -4.29 6.83
N ASN A 532 16.19 -3.30 6.77
CA ASN A 532 14.98 -3.29 7.56
C ASN A 532 13.98 -4.31 7.00
N ILE A 533 13.46 -5.18 7.85
CA ILE A 533 12.40 -6.14 7.55
C ILE A 533 11.18 -5.79 8.40
N GLY A 534 9.97 -6.14 7.95
CA GLY A 534 8.76 -5.89 8.73
C GLY A 534 8.87 -6.46 10.15
N VAL A 535 8.70 -5.60 11.15
CA VAL A 535 8.75 -5.99 12.57
C VAL A 535 7.68 -7.03 12.83
N LYS A 536 8.07 -8.16 13.40
CA LYS A 536 7.16 -9.23 13.81
C LYS A 536 7.07 -9.31 15.32
N VAL A 537 5.85 -9.35 15.82
CA VAL A 537 5.55 -9.56 17.23
C VAL A 537 5.23 -11.03 17.46
N LEU A 538 5.70 -11.56 18.60
CA LEU A 538 5.39 -12.91 19.03
C LEU A 538 4.02 -12.94 19.69
N TYR A 539 3.16 -13.80 19.18
CA TYR A 539 1.85 -14.08 19.76
C TYR A 539 1.76 -15.54 20.19
N GLU A 540 1.19 -15.76 21.37
CA GLU A 540 0.67 -17.06 21.77
C GLU A 540 -0.77 -17.17 21.29
N MET A 541 -1.01 -18.05 20.31
CA MET A 541 -2.34 -18.35 19.81
C MET A 541 -2.88 -19.60 20.48
N THR A 542 -4.10 -19.53 20.99
CA THR A 542 -4.85 -20.69 21.48
C THR A 542 -6.13 -20.85 20.67
N VAL A 543 -6.34 -22.06 20.14
CA VAL A 543 -7.51 -22.42 19.32
C VAL A 543 -8.37 -23.41 20.11
N TRP A 544 -9.65 -23.11 20.28
CA TRP A 544 -10.61 -24.01 20.94
C TRP A 544 -11.46 -24.72 19.90
N THR A 545 -11.36 -26.05 19.90
CA THR A 545 -12.27 -26.92 19.13
C THR A 545 -13.41 -27.36 20.04
N GLY A 546 -14.65 -27.07 19.65
CA GLY A 546 -15.80 -27.24 20.56
C GLY A 546 -16.13 -28.70 20.87
N ASP A 547 -16.79 -28.90 22.01
CA ASP A 547 -17.24 -30.22 22.48
C ASP A 547 -18.51 -30.70 21.77
N VAL A 548 -18.41 -30.95 20.47
CA VAL A 548 -19.50 -31.48 19.64
C VAL A 548 -19.09 -32.80 19.01
N VAL A 549 -20.03 -33.75 18.88
CA VAL A 549 -19.76 -35.06 18.27
C VAL A 549 -19.19 -34.87 16.85
N GLY A 550 -17.94 -35.28 16.65
CA GLY A 550 -17.21 -35.11 15.39
C GLY A 550 -16.71 -33.68 15.14
N GLY A 551 -16.54 -32.86 16.18
CA GLY A 551 -16.11 -31.47 16.08
C GLY A 551 -14.64 -31.28 15.70
N GLY A 552 -13.80 -32.30 15.84
CA GLY A 552 -12.39 -32.26 15.44
C GLY A 552 -12.18 -32.50 13.94
N THR A 553 -11.07 -31.99 13.40
CA THR A 553 -10.79 -32.02 11.96
C THR A 553 -9.43 -32.59 11.60
N ASP A 554 -9.34 -33.27 10.46
CA ASP A 554 -8.08 -33.63 9.81
C ASP A 554 -7.71 -32.76 8.59
N SER A 555 -8.51 -31.74 8.25
CA SER A 555 -8.21 -30.78 7.18
C SER A 555 -7.05 -29.86 7.50
N ASN A 556 -6.39 -29.33 6.48
CA ASN A 556 -5.44 -28.24 6.67
C ASN A 556 -6.19 -26.95 6.99
N ILE A 557 -5.69 -26.21 7.97
CA ILE A 557 -6.28 -24.97 8.45
C ILE A 557 -5.38 -23.82 8.05
N PHE A 558 -5.97 -22.77 7.52
CA PHE A 558 -5.33 -21.57 7.01
C PHE A 558 -5.92 -20.36 7.72
N MET A 559 -5.08 -19.41 8.08
CA MET A 559 -5.45 -18.21 8.81
C MET A 559 -4.93 -16.96 8.10
N THR A 560 -5.75 -15.92 8.05
CA THR A 560 -5.35 -14.58 7.65
C THR A 560 -5.81 -13.59 8.72
N LEU A 561 -4.90 -12.76 9.20
CA LEU A 561 -5.19 -11.72 10.19
C LEU A 561 -5.23 -10.36 9.52
N TYR A 562 -6.14 -9.51 10.00
CA TYR A 562 -6.32 -8.14 9.55
C TYR A 562 -6.27 -7.24 10.78
N GLY A 563 -5.62 -6.09 10.64
CA GLY A 563 -5.60 -5.03 11.64
C GLY A 563 -5.49 -3.67 10.97
N ILE A 564 -5.40 -2.61 11.77
CA ILE A 564 -5.40 -1.24 11.25
C ILE A 564 -4.18 -0.93 10.38
N ASN A 565 -3.06 -1.61 10.65
CA ASN A 565 -1.78 -1.40 9.96
C ASN A 565 -1.56 -2.42 8.83
N GLY A 566 -2.61 -3.14 8.41
CA GLY A 566 -2.57 -4.04 7.26
C GLY A 566 -3.05 -5.45 7.55
N SER A 567 -2.61 -6.41 6.73
CA SER A 567 -3.02 -7.82 6.83
C SER A 567 -1.86 -8.76 6.66
N THR A 568 -1.92 -9.93 7.31
CA THR A 568 -0.95 -10.99 7.09
C THR A 568 -1.20 -11.70 5.75
N GLU A 569 -0.20 -12.44 5.30
CA GLU A 569 -0.44 -13.50 4.31
C GLU A 569 -1.24 -14.66 4.92
N GLU A 570 -1.61 -15.62 4.07
CA GLU A 570 -2.31 -16.83 4.52
C GLU A 570 -1.32 -17.79 5.21
N VAL A 571 -1.49 -17.94 6.52
CA VAL A 571 -0.66 -18.76 7.40
C VAL A 571 -1.33 -20.12 7.59
N GLN A 572 -0.68 -21.20 7.17
CA GLN A 572 -1.14 -22.56 7.46
C GLN A 572 -0.80 -22.94 8.91
N LEU A 573 -1.80 -23.37 9.68
CA LEU A 573 -1.61 -23.83 11.06
C LEU A 573 -1.00 -25.23 11.09
N ASP A 574 -0.06 -25.45 12.00
CA ASP A 574 0.69 -26.70 12.15
C ASP A 574 -0.22 -27.77 12.73
N LYS A 575 -0.31 -28.87 11.98
CA LYS A 575 -1.12 -30.03 12.31
C LYS A 575 -0.28 -31.21 12.80
N LYS A 576 0.99 -31.00 13.17
CA LYS A 576 1.82 -32.03 13.78
C LYS A 576 1.17 -32.49 15.10
N LYS A 577 1.04 -33.82 15.25
CA LYS A 577 0.33 -34.54 16.34
C LYS A 577 -1.19 -34.52 16.18
N ALA A 578 -1.92 -35.06 17.15
CA ALA A 578 -3.39 -35.00 17.22
C ALA A 578 -3.83 -33.61 17.72
N ARG A 579 -3.73 -32.59 16.87
CA ARG A 579 -4.22 -31.24 17.13
C ARG A 579 -5.58 -31.03 16.47
N PHE A 580 -6.37 -30.12 17.02
CA PHE A 580 -7.71 -29.75 16.57
C PHE A 580 -8.70 -30.91 16.69
N GLU A 581 -8.55 -31.71 17.75
CA GLU A 581 -9.52 -32.73 18.13
C GLU A 581 -10.64 -32.11 18.97
N ARG A 582 -11.76 -32.83 19.07
CA ARG A 582 -12.92 -32.39 19.87
C ARG A 582 -12.51 -32.08 21.32
N GLU A 583 -13.02 -30.97 21.87
CA GLU A 583 -12.75 -30.51 23.24
C GLU A 583 -11.26 -30.22 23.52
N GLN A 584 -10.48 -29.96 22.46
CA GLN A 584 -9.07 -29.65 22.57
C GLN A 584 -8.81 -28.15 22.48
N ASN A 585 -7.86 -27.70 23.29
CA ASN A 585 -7.29 -26.36 23.25
C ASN A 585 -5.87 -26.47 22.72
N ASP A 586 -5.66 -26.01 21.50
CA ASP A 586 -4.36 -26.10 20.83
C ASP A 586 -3.65 -24.77 20.89
N THR A 587 -2.55 -24.72 21.65
CA THR A 587 -1.71 -23.52 21.78
C THR A 587 -0.44 -23.65 20.94
N PHE A 588 -0.04 -22.53 20.36
CA PHE A 588 1.24 -22.38 19.66
C PHE A 588 1.70 -20.92 19.64
N ILE A 589 3.02 -20.75 19.56
CA ILE A 589 3.64 -19.44 19.39
C ILE A 589 3.85 -19.20 17.90
N MET A 590 3.54 -17.99 17.46
CA MET A 590 3.70 -17.55 16.09
C MET A 590 4.23 -16.13 15.99
N GLU A 591 4.92 -15.85 14.89
CA GLU A 591 5.39 -14.52 14.53
C GLU A 591 4.40 -13.87 13.57
N ILE A 592 3.80 -12.77 13.99
CA ILE A 592 2.85 -12.00 13.18
C ILE A 592 3.43 -10.61 12.97
N LEU A 593 3.31 -10.06 11.76
CA LEU A 593 3.68 -8.67 11.50
C LEU A 593 2.97 -7.73 12.49
N ASP A 594 3.61 -6.62 12.86
CA ASP A 594 3.01 -5.64 13.78
C ASP A 594 1.85 -4.86 13.12
N ILE A 595 0.72 -5.54 12.96
CA ILE A 595 -0.48 -5.01 12.28
C ILE A 595 -1.58 -4.61 13.26
N ALA A 596 -1.31 -4.68 14.57
CA ALA A 596 -2.29 -4.41 15.62
C ALA A 596 -2.69 -2.92 15.69
N PRO A 597 -3.86 -2.58 16.26
CA PRO A 597 -4.91 -3.48 16.75
C PRO A 597 -5.55 -4.31 15.64
N PHE A 598 -5.85 -5.58 15.97
CA PHE A 598 -6.53 -6.47 15.04
C PHE A 598 -8.00 -6.09 14.90
N THR A 599 -8.51 -6.18 13.68
CA THR A 599 -9.90 -5.84 13.33
C THR A 599 -10.70 -7.09 13.02
N LYS A 600 -10.12 -8.04 12.26
CA LYS A 600 -10.74 -9.34 11.97
C LYS A 600 -9.74 -10.46 11.73
N MET A 601 -10.23 -11.69 11.85
CA MET A 601 -9.52 -12.91 11.46
C MET A 601 -10.35 -13.70 10.47
N ARG A 602 -9.71 -14.18 9.41
CA ARG A 602 -10.27 -15.15 8.48
C ARG A 602 -9.65 -16.51 8.72
N ILE A 603 -10.49 -17.54 8.85
CA ILE A 603 -10.06 -18.93 8.92
C ILE A 603 -10.64 -19.68 7.72
N ARG A 604 -9.81 -20.46 7.06
CA ARG A 604 -10.20 -21.34 5.95
C ARG A 604 -9.71 -22.75 6.20
N ILE A 605 -10.51 -23.75 5.82
CA ILE A 605 -10.06 -25.13 5.71
C ILE A 605 -10.07 -25.58 4.24
N ASP A 606 -9.21 -26.54 3.89
CA ASP A 606 -9.23 -27.14 2.54
C ASP A 606 -10.39 -28.13 2.34
N GLY A 607 -11.02 -28.60 3.43
CA GLY A 607 -12.10 -29.57 3.39
C GLY A 607 -11.64 -30.96 2.90
N LEU A 608 -10.34 -31.25 2.99
CA LEU A 608 -9.75 -32.55 2.65
C LEU A 608 -9.58 -33.39 3.92
N GLY A 609 -9.41 -34.70 3.72
CA GLY A 609 -9.21 -35.66 4.80
C GLY A 609 -10.44 -36.54 5.09
N SER A 610 -10.31 -37.40 6.09
CA SER A 610 -11.33 -38.34 6.55
C SER A 610 -12.37 -37.71 7.48
N ARG A 611 -12.01 -36.60 8.13
CA ARG A 611 -12.85 -35.79 9.02
C ARG A 611 -12.71 -34.30 8.62
N PRO A 612 -13.21 -33.92 7.43
CA PRO A 612 -12.97 -32.59 6.87
C PRO A 612 -13.82 -31.49 7.49
N GLU A 613 -14.62 -31.81 8.51
CA GLU A 613 -15.52 -30.87 9.17
C GLU A 613 -14.88 -30.43 10.47
N TRP A 614 -15.03 -29.15 10.80
CA TRP A 614 -14.45 -28.61 12.03
C TRP A 614 -15.46 -27.74 12.75
N PHE A 615 -15.64 -27.96 14.06
CA PHE A 615 -16.38 -27.05 14.92
C PHE A 615 -15.39 -26.13 15.63
N LEU A 616 -15.20 -24.94 15.07
CA LEU A 616 -14.35 -23.91 15.66
C LEU A 616 -15.17 -23.09 16.65
N GLU A 617 -14.78 -23.12 17.93
CA GLU A 617 -15.47 -22.37 18.97
C GLU A 617 -14.97 -20.92 19.03
N ARG A 618 -13.67 -20.75 19.28
CA ARG A 618 -13.00 -19.43 19.39
C ARG A 618 -11.49 -19.54 19.24
N ILE A 619 -10.84 -18.40 19.02
CA ILE A 619 -9.38 -18.24 18.98
C ILE A 619 -8.98 -17.06 19.87
N LEU A 620 -7.90 -17.22 20.63
CA LEU A 620 -7.28 -16.18 21.46
C LEU A 620 -5.88 -15.91 20.91
N LEU A 621 -5.57 -14.65 20.68
CA LEU A 621 -4.20 -14.18 20.48
C LEU A 621 -3.76 -13.41 21.72
N LYS A 622 -2.60 -13.79 22.28
CA LYS A 622 -1.95 -13.07 23.36
C LYS A 622 -0.64 -12.49 22.88
N ASN A 623 -0.50 -11.17 22.95
CA ASN A 623 0.75 -10.48 22.66
C ASN A 623 1.78 -10.85 23.74
N MET A 624 2.90 -11.44 23.35
CA MET A 624 3.93 -11.88 24.29
C MET A 624 4.82 -10.73 24.79
N ASN A 625 4.76 -9.55 24.16
CA ASN A 625 5.44 -8.33 24.61
C ASN A 625 4.62 -7.63 25.71
N THR A 626 3.36 -7.34 25.41
CA THR A 626 2.50 -6.47 26.25
C THR A 626 1.58 -7.27 27.18
N GLY A 627 1.26 -8.52 26.83
CA GLY A 627 0.26 -9.33 27.51
C GLY A 627 -1.17 -9.14 27.00
N ASP A 628 -1.39 -8.25 26.03
CA ASP A 628 -2.72 -7.92 25.51
C ASP A 628 -3.40 -9.14 24.89
N LEU A 629 -4.71 -9.21 25.06
CA LEU A 629 -5.54 -10.33 24.61
C LEU A 629 -6.50 -9.86 23.52
N THR A 630 -6.55 -10.60 22.41
CA THR A 630 -7.55 -10.41 21.36
C THR A 630 -8.30 -11.71 21.15
N MET A 631 -9.63 -11.64 21.28
CA MET A 631 -10.51 -12.79 21.16
C MET A 631 -11.25 -12.78 19.82
N PHE A 632 -11.42 -13.94 19.22
CA PHE A 632 -12.20 -14.15 18.00
C PHE A 632 -13.20 -15.29 18.24
N TYR A 633 -14.49 -15.01 18.07
CA TYR A 633 -15.56 -15.98 18.33
C TYR A 633 -16.20 -16.44 17.02
N TYR A 634 -16.38 -17.76 16.85
CA TYR A 634 -17.10 -18.32 15.70
C TYR A 634 -18.31 -19.16 16.12
N GLY A 635 -18.08 -20.20 16.93
CA GLY A 635 -19.14 -21.04 17.51
C GLY A 635 -19.98 -21.84 16.50
N ASP A 636 -19.44 -22.20 15.34
CA ASP A 636 -20.17 -22.95 14.29
C ASP A 636 -19.25 -23.91 13.51
N TRP A 637 -19.85 -24.67 12.60
CA TRP A 637 -19.16 -25.62 11.73
C TRP A 637 -18.55 -24.96 10.48
N LEU A 638 -17.25 -25.14 10.30
CA LEU A 638 -16.59 -25.07 9.00
C LEU A 638 -16.76 -26.44 8.31
N SER A 639 -17.74 -26.53 7.41
CA SER A 639 -18.11 -27.75 6.67
C SER A 639 -18.91 -27.37 5.42
N GLN A 640 -18.84 -28.18 4.36
CA GLN A 640 -19.78 -28.04 3.22
C GLN A 640 -21.17 -28.61 3.50
N ARG A 641 -21.33 -29.40 4.57
CA ARG A 641 -22.55 -30.18 4.86
C ARG A 641 -23.27 -29.73 6.14
N LYS A 642 -22.53 -29.22 7.12
CA LYS A 642 -23.03 -28.77 8.43
C LYS A 642 -22.96 -27.24 8.58
N GLY A 643 -23.64 -26.72 9.61
CA GLY A 643 -23.64 -25.29 9.95
C GLY A 643 -24.03 -24.40 8.76
N LYS A 644 -23.28 -23.30 8.60
CA LYS A 644 -23.41 -22.34 7.49
C LYS A 644 -23.00 -22.87 6.11
N LYS A 645 -22.59 -24.14 5.99
CA LYS A 645 -22.15 -24.77 4.72
C LYS A 645 -21.00 -24.02 4.03
N THR A 646 -20.05 -23.52 4.82
CA THR A 646 -18.88 -22.79 4.38
C THR A 646 -17.60 -23.45 4.87
N LEU A 647 -16.52 -23.34 4.09
CA LEU A 647 -15.16 -23.73 4.49
C LEU A 647 -14.32 -22.52 4.93
N VAL A 648 -14.91 -21.33 4.93
CA VAL A 648 -14.28 -20.07 5.33
C VAL A 648 -15.18 -19.38 6.35
N CYS A 649 -14.59 -18.83 7.41
CA CYS A 649 -15.26 -17.89 8.29
C CYS A 649 -14.45 -16.62 8.48
N GLU A 650 -15.16 -15.54 8.79
CA GLU A 650 -14.59 -14.29 9.25
C GLU A 650 -15.12 -14.00 10.64
N MET A 651 -14.24 -13.57 11.54
CA MET A 651 -14.52 -13.27 12.93
C MET A 651 -14.04 -11.85 13.24
N CYS A 652 -14.89 -11.07 13.90
CA CYS A 652 -14.52 -9.77 14.44
C CYS A 652 -13.52 -9.96 15.60
N ALA A 653 -12.51 -9.10 15.66
CA ALA A 653 -11.63 -9.03 16.84
C ALA A 653 -12.40 -8.41 18.01
N VAL A 654 -12.28 -9.02 19.19
CA VAL A 654 -12.81 -8.51 20.45
C VAL A 654 -11.64 -8.18 21.37
N ILE A 655 -11.47 -6.89 21.67
CA ILE A 655 -10.40 -6.34 22.52
C ILE A 655 -11.07 -5.64 23.69
N ASP A 656 -10.69 -5.97 24.92
CA ASP A 656 -11.29 -5.44 26.17
C ASP A 656 -12.83 -5.53 26.25
N GLY A 657 -13.41 -6.50 25.53
CA GLY A 657 -14.86 -6.73 25.47
C GLY A 657 -15.60 -5.95 24.39
N GLU A 658 -14.89 -5.15 23.59
CA GLU A 658 -15.46 -4.37 22.48
C GLU A 658 -15.17 -5.05 21.12
N GLU A 659 -16.17 -5.10 20.24
CA GLU A 659 -16.01 -5.56 18.86
C GLU A 659 -15.36 -4.48 18.02
N MET A 660 -14.28 -4.82 17.31
CA MET A 660 -13.46 -3.86 16.55
C MET A 660 -13.98 -3.55 15.15
N MET A 661 -15.05 -4.23 14.73
CA MET A 661 -15.71 -4.02 13.44
C MET A 661 -17.21 -4.17 13.59
N GLU A 662 -17.94 -3.33 12.87
CA GLU A 662 -19.39 -3.42 12.78
C GLU A 662 -19.84 -4.46 11.76
N TRP A 663 -21.02 -5.03 11.98
CA TRP A 663 -21.70 -5.87 11.01
C TRP A 663 -22.57 -5.01 10.09
N THR A 664 -22.46 -5.25 8.79
CA THR A 664 -23.20 -4.55 7.75
C THR A 664 -23.78 -5.52 6.72
N SER A 665 -24.56 -4.97 5.79
CA SER A 665 -25.10 -5.71 4.64
C SER A 665 -24.70 -5.01 3.35
N TYR A 666 -24.20 -5.77 2.39
CA TYR A 666 -23.84 -5.27 1.06
C TYR A 666 -24.90 -5.68 0.04
N THR A 667 -25.41 -4.70 -0.70
CA THR A 667 -26.30 -4.92 -1.84
C THR A 667 -25.51 -4.67 -3.11
N VAL A 668 -25.35 -5.70 -3.93
CA VAL A 668 -24.60 -5.65 -5.20
C VAL A 668 -25.59 -5.76 -6.34
N SER A 669 -25.65 -4.75 -7.21
CA SER A 669 -26.44 -4.77 -8.44
C SER A 669 -25.53 -4.88 -9.65
N VAL A 670 -25.74 -5.90 -10.47
CA VAL A 670 -24.97 -6.16 -11.70
C VAL A 670 -25.88 -5.90 -12.89
N LYS A 671 -25.46 -5.01 -13.80
CA LYS A 671 -26.16 -4.75 -15.06
C LYS A 671 -25.39 -5.34 -16.23
N THR A 672 -26.01 -6.25 -16.95
CA THR A 672 -25.48 -6.82 -18.19
C THR A 672 -25.79 -5.88 -19.36
N SER A 673 -24.85 -5.73 -20.29
CA SER A 673 -25.03 -4.89 -21.48
C SER A 673 -26.12 -5.44 -22.42
N ASP A 674 -26.65 -4.58 -23.28
CA ASP A 674 -27.56 -4.90 -24.37
C ASP A 674 -26.83 -5.34 -25.66
N ILE A 675 -25.51 -5.54 -25.63
CA ILE A 675 -24.76 -6.10 -26.75
C ILE A 675 -25.18 -7.55 -27.02
N LEU A 676 -25.18 -7.97 -28.29
CA LEU A 676 -25.48 -9.35 -28.68
C LEU A 676 -24.48 -10.32 -28.03
N GLY A 677 -24.98 -11.29 -27.27
CA GLY A 677 -24.14 -12.29 -26.58
C GLY A 677 -23.55 -11.81 -25.26
N ALA A 678 -23.98 -10.68 -24.71
CA ALA A 678 -23.46 -10.14 -23.45
C ALA A 678 -23.89 -10.91 -22.18
N GLY A 679 -24.76 -11.92 -22.30
CA GLY A 679 -25.23 -12.72 -21.16
C GLY A 679 -24.35 -13.93 -20.84
N THR A 680 -24.51 -14.51 -19.65
CA THR A 680 -23.76 -15.71 -19.24
C THR A 680 -24.53 -16.61 -18.28
N ASP A 681 -24.41 -17.93 -18.48
CA ASP A 681 -24.89 -18.97 -17.57
C ASP A 681 -23.81 -19.42 -16.55
N ALA A 682 -22.58 -18.91 -16.68
CA ALA A 682 -21.47 -19.28 -15.82
C ALA A 682 -21.70 -18.77 -14.39
N ASN A 683 -21.05 -19.43 -13.41
CA ASN A 683 -21.10 -18.93 -12.04
C ASN A 683 -20.24 -17.67 -11.95
N VAL A 684 -20.85 -16.55 -11.55
CA VAL A 684 -20.16 -15.27 -11.37
C VAL A 684 -19.78 -15.08 -9.90
N PHE A 685 -18.61 -14.54 -9.66
CA PHE A 685 -18.03 -14.30 -8.36
C PHE A 685 -17.46 -12.88 -8.27
N ILE A 686 -17.45 -12.35 -7.05
CA ILE A 686 -16.80 -11.07 -6.75
C ILE A 686 -15.90 -11.15 -5.50
N ILE A 687 -14.96 -10.22 -5.40
CA ILE A 687 -14.32 -9.83 -4.14
C ILE A 687 -14.45 -8.31 -4.03
N ILE A 688 -14.98 -7.84 -2.91
CA ILE A 688 -15.05 -6.43 -2.56
C ILE A 688 -13.84 -6.12 -1.68
N PHE A 689 -13.15 -5.03 -1.96
CA PHE A 689 -12.03 -4.54 -1.17
C PHE A 689 -12.39 -3.18 -0.59
N GLY A 690 -12.08 -2.98 0.69
CA GLY A 690 -12.16 -1.69 1.35
C GLY A 690 -11.01 -1.50 2.34
N GLU A 691 -11.07 -0.43 3.12
CA GLU A 691 -10.06 -0.08 4.13
C GLU A 691 -9.82 -1.20 5.14
N ASN A 692 -10.87 -1.92 5.56
CA ASN A 692 -10.76 -3.00 6.55
C ASN A 692 -10.49 -4.39 5.93
N GLY A 693 -9.88 -4.41 4.75
CA GLY A 693 -9.53 -5.63 4.01
C GLY A 693 -10.57 -6.02 2.95
N ASP A 694 -10.68 -7.33 2.68
CA ASP A 694 -11.51 -7.85 1.59
C ASP A 694 -12.67 -8.73 2.07
N SER A 695 -13.70 -8.90 1.24
CA SER A 695 -14.87 -9.76 1.52
C SER A 695 -14.59 -11.26 1.43
N GLY A 696 -13.44 -11.65 0.87
CA GLY A 696 -13.24 -12.98 0.32
C GLY A 696 -14.10 -13.18 -0.93
N THR A 697 -14.12 -14.41 -1.43
CA THR A 697 -14.88 -14.75 -2.63
C THR A 697 -16.37 -14.84 -2.31
N LEU A 698 -17.15 -13.93 -2.89
CA LEU A 698 -18.61 -13.91 -2.79
C LEU A 698 -19.23 -14.44 -4.09
N PRO A 699 -19.96 -15.56 -4.06
CA PRO A 699 -20.65 -16.08 -5.23
C PRO A 699 -21.98 -15.34 -5.46
N LEU A 700 -22.21 -14.83 -6.68
CA LEU A 700 -23.44 -14.14 -7.07
C LEU A 700 -24.55 -15.14 -7.46
N LYS A 701 -25.02 -15.93 -6.48
CA LYS A 701 -25.95 -17.04 -6.70
C LYS A 701 -27.42 -16.69 -6.49
N GLN A 702 -27.71 -15.99 -5.39
CA GLN A 702 -29.07 -15.73 -4.93
C GLN A 702 -29.50 -14.32 -5.35
N SER A 703 -30.44 -14.24 -6.29
CA SER A 703 -31.09 -13.01 -6.74
C SER A 703 -32.60 -13.24 -6.85
N ALA A 704 -33.38 -12.16 -6.90
CA ALA A 704 -34.81 -12.22 -7.20
C ALA A 704 -35.09 -12.78 -8.61
N ASN A 705 -34.14 -12.60 -9.54
CA ASN A 705 -34.21 -13.17 -10.88
C ASN A 705 -33.70 -14.62 -10.89
N TRP A 706 -34.53 -15.52 -11.42
CA TRP A 706 -34.17 -16.93 -11.57
C TRP A 706 -33.08 -17.12 -12.64
N ASN A 707 -33.20 -16.40 -13.75
CA ASN A 707 -32.25 -16.38 -14.85
C ASN A 707 -31.42 -15.09 -14.79
N LYS A 708 -30.21 -15.21 -14.24
CA LYS A 708 -29.34 -14.08 -13.90
C LYS A 708 -28.39 -13.79 -15.06
N PHE A 709 -27.85 -12.57 -15.09
CA PHE A 709 -26.86 -12.13 -16.05
C PHE A 709 -27.33 -12.22 -17.50
N GLU A 710 -28.63 -12.07 -17.73
CA GLU A 710 -29.21 -12.02 -19.07
C GLU A 710 -28.93 -10.69 -19.76
N ARG A 711 -28.95 -10.69 -21.10
CA ARG A 711 -28.72 -9.47 -21.90
C ARG A 711 -29.66 -8.35 -21.47
N ASN A 712 -29.10 -7.15 -21.24
CA ASN A 712 -29.80 -5.96 -20.76
C ASN A 712 -30.56 -6.15 -19.43
N ASN A 713 -30.21 -7.17 -18.64
CA ASN A 713 -30.82 -7.40 -17.35
C ASN A 713 -30.03 -6.73 -16.21
N THR A 714 -30.71 -6.42 -15.11
CA THR A 714 -30.07 -5.98 -13.86
C THR A 714 -30.44 -6.95 -12.75
N ASP A 715 -29.43 -7.56 -12.14
CA ASP A 715 -29.56 -8.56 -11.09
C ASP A 715 -28.98 -8.04 -9.77
N THR A 716 -29.78 -8.11 -8.71
CA THR A 716 -29.38 -7.64 -7.38
C THR A 716 -29.13 -8.82 -6.44
N PHE A 717 -28.04 -8.74 -5.67
CA PHE A 717 -27.55 -9.75 -4.74
C PHE A 717 -27.33 -9.11 -3.37
N ASN A 718 -27.86 -9.74 -2.32
CA ASN A 718 -27.76 -9.22 -0.96
C ASN A 718 -26.85 -10.13 -0.13
N PHE A 719 -25.83 -9.55 0.49
CA PHE A 719 -24.93 -10.21 1.42
C PHE A 719 -25.13 -9.59 2.80
N SER A 720 -25.93 -10.25 3.63
CA SER A 720 -26.19 -9.83 5.00
C SER A 720 -25.16 -10.42 5.98
N ASN A 721 -25.02 -9.77 7.14
CA ASN A 721 -24.13 -10.20 8.23
C ASN A 721 -22.68 -10.36 7.76
N MET A 722 -22.15 -9.31 7.14
CA MET A 722 -20.73 -9.21 6.78
C MET A 722 -20.04 -8.20 7.68
N LEU A 723 -18.76 -8.40 7.99
CA LEU A 723 -17.97 -7.37 8.66
C LEU A 723 -17.77 -6.18 7.71
N SER A 724 -17.94 -4.97 8.23
CA SER A 724 -17.83 -3.73 7.47
C SER A 724 -16.42 -3.55 6.91
N LEU A 725 -16.29 -3.58 5.59
CA LEU A 725 -15.04 -3.34 4.87
C LEU A 725 -14.61 -1.87 4.89
N GLY A 726 -15.35 -0.97 5.55
CA GLY A 726 -15.06 0.47 5.54
C GLY A 726 -15.34 1.11 4.17
N HIS A 727 -14.57 2.15 3.80
CA HIS A 727 -14.69 2.71 2.46
C HIS A 727 -14.22 1.71 1.40
N LEU A 728 -15.08 1.43 0.42
CA LEU A 728 -14.80 0.47 -0.64
C LEU A 728 -13.89 1.11 -1.70
N CYS A 729 -12.76 0.47 -1.99
CA CYS A 729 -11.73 1.01 -2.87
C CYS A 729 -11.59 0.24 -4.19
N LYS A 730 -11.97 -1.04 -4.22
CA LYS A 730 -11.78 -1.92 -5.39
C LYS A 730 -12.78 -3.06 -5.40
N LEU A 731 -13.10 -3.54 -6.60
CA LEU A 731 -13.91 -4.74 -6.82
C LEU A 731 -13.24 -5.64 -7.87
N ARG A 732 -13.15 -6.94 -7.59
CA ARG A 732 -12.77 -7.96 -8.56
C ARG A 732 -14.01 -8.76 -8.92
N VAL A 733 -14.23 -8.99 -10.21
CA VAL A 733 -15.33 -9.81 -10.74
C VAL A 733 -14.79 -10.82 -11.75
N TRP A 734 -15.29 -12.06 -11.73
CA TRP A 734 -14.94 -13.10 -12.68
C TRP A 734 -16.05 -14.16 -12.76
N HIS A 735 -15.96 -15.06 -13.75
CA HIS A 735 -16.82 -16.23 -13.86
C HIS A 735 -16.00 -17.51 -14.02
N ASP A 736 -16.61 -18.68 -13.80
CA ASP A 736 -15.91 -19.98 -13.92
C ASP A 736 -15.89 -20.56 -15.34
N ASN A 737 -16.54 -19.89 -16.30
CA ASN A 737 -16.56 -20.26 -17.72
C ASN A 737 -17.12 -21.68 -17.97
N LYS A 738 -18.09 -22.08 -17.13
CA LYS A 738 -18.80 -23.35 -17.23
C LYS A 738 -20.15 -23.22 -17.87
#